data_AF-A0A9W8SGZ2-F1
#
_entry.id   AF-A0A9W8SGZ2-F1
#
_cell.length_a   1.000
_cell.length_b   1.000
_cell.length_c   1.000
_cell.angle_alpha   90.00
_cell.angle_beta   90.00
_cell.angle_gamma   90.00
#
_symmetry.space_group_name_H-M   'P 1'
#
loop_
_entity.id
_entity.type
_entity.pdbx_description
1 polymer ?
#
loop_
_entity_poly.entity_id
_entity_poly.type
_entity_poly.pdbx_seq_one_letter_code
_entity_poly.pdbx_strand_id
1 'polypeptide(L)'
;MDKSKTRPLKTIHLKSRPLTTHALAWSCDAELAVSTDDTIYIFLPEYPRSGGPDDGGEDEELQAQYSLSYRASGLIRPDPTLNAQLCSFSGIRVAGPPANDENWFPGVGSGLVTGSGAPICQIVRLEWSPNGLGCNLRPILTALSTSGCIYAIGEHIDRQSTMIAGMRTRSFKAWKTLWGLGAQLPLPDSSQEDGYRNMNERIQSFSWAKEVDAGRGLLAYCNDAEEVAIMTVQLFSRPKEDDPTSEETLWDIREVGRFDGRGRHTKEDAMDITDPDYVPHGSAFSLKWSPWYRTDGKQVAILAYLAKNHVGFRKVTIVGDWEKGLLPQIEIEQIDMTAICMYLSTDAHIEWEDQVVFDGENPTARGVITTPFDVKPFQVSFMNDAKESTGAHYTWECSTTYSKEDEEISSNPISGLIIHDQGQTVTGPVPYYSIVRLSATLNNQDWFQTNLPEPEASLPNWAARIRRHTTRLVPRSIALEGLDSDSDDSEDDMMEEDTSQLQVPGSRYRIWGLAQSPGGSTTAVLVSRYSTQHPERRALCKLMFARRDEQEDKEHNDTLTPVRPLTTEGQAWRWMYGNGPEVLGTTATSKISPELHNSPLREQFRSVAANQHCVFCDAALRLEEDEARCENGHLFARCASTGLAIMAPDISRICAVCELRCLKVTELTRIAEECFGPGTKIEASGEVCGGCGGKFVA
;
A
#
# COMPACT_ATOMS: atom_id res chain seq x y z
N MET A 1 -18.48 -15.96 -7.69
CA MET A 1 -17.12 -16.51 -7.86
C MET A 1 -17.13 -17.97 -7.50
N ASP A 2 -16.37 -18.77 -8.24
CA ASP A 2 -16.15 -20.19 -8.00
C ASP A 2 -14.67 -20.37 -7.64
N LYS A 3 -14.40 -21.00 -6.49
CA LYS A 3 -13.02 -21.16 -5.97
C LYS A 3 -12.17 -22.00 -6.92
N SER A 4 -12.78 -22.95 -7.65
CA SER A 4 -12.10 -23.77 -8.65
C SER A 4 -11.52 -22.97 -9.83
N LYS A 5 -12.08 -21.78 -10.09
CA LYS A 5 -11.63 -20.85 -11.14
C LYS A 5 -10.57 -19.84 -10.65
N THR A 6 -10.08 -20.01 -9.42
CA THR A 6 -9.03 -19.16 -8.86
C THR A 6 -7.71 -19.44 -9.56
N ARG A 7 -7.05 -18.39 -10.07
CA ARG A 7 -5.75 -18.54 -10.74
C ARG A 7 -4.66 -18.96 -9.76
N PRO A 8 -3.71 -19.81 -10.14
CA PRO A 8 -2.62 -20.22 -9.25
C PRO A 8 -1.69 -19.05 -8.90
N LEU A 9 -1.09 -19.10 -7.70
CA LEU A 9 -0.02 -18.17 -7.32
C LEU A 9 1.28 -18.58 -8.02
N LYS A 10 1.60 -17.92 -9.15
CA LYS A 10 2.81 -18.16 -9.92
C LYS A 10 3.88 -17.09 -9.62
N THR A 11 5.14 -17.47 -9.83
CA THR A 11 6.27 -16.53 -9.75
C THR A 11 6.19 -15.54 -10.91
N ILE A 12 6.42 -14.24 -10.63
CA ILE A 12 6.42 -13.20 -11.66
C ILE A 12 7.85 -12.80 -11.97
N HIS A 13 8.22 -12.80 -13.26
CA HIS A 13 9.56 -12.43 -13.71
C HIS A 13 9.58 -10.96 -14.15
N LEU A 14 10.54 -10.21 -13.64
CA LEU A 14 10.74 -8.80 -13.96
C LEU A 14 11.99 -8.63 -14.82
N LYS A 15 11.93 -7.69 -15.76
CA LYS A 15 13.00 -7.44 -16.74
C LYS A 15 14.12 -6.55 -16.20
N SER A 16 13.88 -5.90 -15.08
CA SER A 16 14.75 -4.92 -14.44
C SER A 16 14.94 -5.29 -12.97
N ARG A 17 15.95 -4.66 -12.34
CA ARG A 17 16.29 -4.91 -10.94
C ARG A 17 16.03 -3.70 -10.06
N PRO A 18 15.65 -3.87 -8.80
CA PRO A 18 15.66 -2.79 -7.83
C PRO A 18 17.07 -2.23 -7.61
N LEU A 19 17.10 -0.98 -7.13
CA LEU A 19 18.31 -0.32 -6.66
C LEU A 19 18.36 -0.27 -5.15
N THR A 20 17.22 -0.06 -4.51
CA THR A 20 17.05 -0.02 -3.06
C THR A 20 16.43 -1.31 -2.53
N THR A 21 16.65 -1.54 -1.24
CA THR A 21 15.90 -2.50 -0.42
C THR A 21 14.47 -1.98 -0.20
N HIS A 22 13.59 -2.82 0.37
CA HIS A 22 12.17 -2.51 0.58
C HIS A 22 11.42 -2.07 -0.69
N ALA A 23 11.79 -2.61 -1.84
CA ALA A 23 11.27 -2.23 -3.15
C ALA A 23 9.88 -2.81 -3.50
N LEU A 24 9.13 -3.27 -2.49
CA LEU A 24 7.88 -4.02 -2.63
C LEU A 24 6.83 -3.46 -1.68
N ALA A 25 5.64 -3.13 -2.18
CA ALA A 25 4.53 -2.64 -1.37
C ALA A 25 3.19 -3.28 -1.79
N TRP A 26 2.38 -3.67 -0.81
CA TRP A 26 1.07 -4.31 -1.04
C TRP A 26 -0.06 -3.43 -0.48
N SER A 27 -1.05 -3.12 -1.31
CA SER A 27 -2.19 -2.27 -0.92
C SER A 27 -3.26 -3.05 -0.15
N CYS A 28 -4.16 -2.34 0.53
CA CYS A 28 -5.32 -2.94 1.21
C CYS A 28 -6.28 -3.68 0.26
N ASP A 29 -6.23 -3.39 -1.05
CA ASP A 29 -7.04 -4.02 -2.09
C ASP A 29 -6.31 -5.18 -2.78
N ALA A 30 -5.19 -5.61 -2.21
CA ALA A 30 -4.31 -6.65 -2.74
C ALA A 30 -3.60 -6.29 -4.07
N GLU A 31 -3.53 -5.00 -4.41
CA GLU A 31 -2.70 -4.49 -5.51
C GLU A 31 -1.23 -4.46 -5.08
N LEU A 32 -0.33 -4.87 -5.98
CA LEU A 32 1.08 -4.99 -5.66
C LEU A 32 1.91 -3.99 -6.48
N ALA A 33 2.80 -3.28 -5.82
CA ALA A 33 3.73 -2.34 -6.45
C ALA A 33 5.18 -2.79 -6.24
N VAL A 34 5.98 -2.71 -7.29
CA VAL A 34 7.42 -3.03 -7.28
C VAL A 34 8.20 -1.90 -7.93
N SER A 35 9.17 -1.33 -7.23
CA SER A 35 10.12 -0.36 -7.80
C SER A 35 11.36 -1.07 -8.33
N THR A 36 11.68 -0.83 -9.59
CA THR A 36 12.97 -1.19 -10.19
C THR A 36 13.80 0.06 -10.47
N ASP A 37 14.97 -0.11 -11.06
CA ASP A 37 15.90 0.97 -11.42
C ASP A 37 15.31 2.10 -12.27
N ASP A 38 14.42 1.78 -13.20
CA ASP A 38 13.82 2.76 -14.12
C ASP A 38 12.28 2.70 -14.21
N THR A 39 11.63 1.79 -13.48
CA THR A 39 10.22 1.47 -13.65
C THR A 39 9.53 1.20 -12.32
N ILE A 40 8.27 1.63 -12.19
CA ILE A 40 7.35 1.15 -11.14
C ILE A 40 6.38 0.17 -11.79
N TYR A 41 6.43 -1.09 -11.39
CA TYR A 41 5.47 -2.11 -11.79
C TYR A 41 4.29 -2.11 -10.83
N ILE A 42 3.07 -2.05 -11.35
CA ILE A 42 1.83 -2.14 -10.56
C ILE A 42 1.01 -3.30 -11.09
N PHE A 43 0.61 -4.22 -10.23
CA PHE A 43 -0.13 -5.43 -10.54
C PHE A 43 -1.52 -5.39 -9.90
N LEU A 44 -2.57 -5.54 -10.72
CA LEU A 44 -3.96 -5.57 -10.26
C LEU A 44 -4.46 -7.01 -10.12
N PRO A 45 -5.02 -7.41 -8.96
CA PRO A 45 -5.49 -8.77 -8.76
C PRO A 45 -6.65 -9.08 -9.73
N GLU A 46 -6.70 -10.31 -10.20
CA GLU A 46 -7.83 -10.79 -10.99
C GLU A 46 -8.75 -11.68 -10.15
N TYR A 47 -10.05 -11.46 -10.30
CA TYR A 47 -11.06 -12.23 -9.59
C TYR A 47 -11.82 -13.19 -10.55
N PRO A 48 -12.22 -14.38 -10.07
CA PRO A 48 -12.99 -15.33 -10.87
C PRO A 48 -14.33 -14.77 -11.36
N ARG A 49 -14.56 -14.74 -12.67
CA ARG A 49 -15.79 -14.14 -13.26
C ARG A 49 -16.98 -15.09 -13.26
N SER A 50 -18.18 -14.51 -13.22
CA SER A 50 -19.46 -15.23 -13.14
C SER A 50 -20.15 -15.32 -14.51
N GLY A 51 -19.49 -15.79 -15.57
CA GLY A 51 -20.19 -15.99 -16.86
C GLY A 51 -19.30 -16.41 -18.03
N GLY A 52 -19.65 -17.56 -18.64
CA GLY A 52 -19.17 -18.03 -19.96
C GLY A 52 -18.03 -19.07 -19.96
N PRO A 53 -18.25 -20.28 -20.50
CA PRO A 53 -17.20 -21.25 -20.87
C PRO A 53 -16.60 -21.04 -22.28
N ASP A 54 -16.94 -19.97 -23.00
CA ASP A 54 -16.76 -19.91 -24.47
C ASP A 54 -15.60 -19.05 -25.01
N ASP A 55 -14.70 -18.52 -24.16
CA ASP A 55 -13.44 -17.88 -24.60
C ASP A 55 -12.19 -18.61 -24.04
N GLY A 56 -12.37 -19.83 -23.54
CA GLY A 56 -11.30 -20.67 -22.99
C GLY A 56 -10.40 -21.25 -24.08
N GLY A 57 -9.48 -20.43 -24.61
CA GLY A 57 -8.29 -20.96 -25.24
C GLY A 57 -7.41 -21.67 -24.20
N GLU A 58 -6.61 -22.64 -24.63
CA GLU A 58 -5.62 -23.37 -23.81
C GLU A 58 -4.63 -22.45 -23.05
N ASP A 59 -4.60 -21.16 -23.38
CA ASP A 59 -3.81 -20.11 -22.73
C ASP A 59 -4.37 -19.59 -21.38
N GLU A 60 -5.62 -19.87 -20.99
CA GLU A 60 -6.20 -19.37 -19.72
C GLU A 60 -5.62 -20.06 -18.47
N GLU A 61 -5.28 -21.35 -18.54
CA GLU A 61 -4.63 -22.10 -17.43
C GLU A 61 -3.20 -21.58 -17.14
N LEU A 62 -2.60 -20.88 -18.10
CA LEU A 62 -1.28 -20.30 -17.96
C LEU A 62 -1.29 -18.94 -17.23
N GLN A 63 -2.43 -18.25 -17.17
CA GLN A 63 -2.48 -16.88 -16.64
C GLN A 63 -2.28 -16.85 -15.11
N ALA A 64 -1.41 -15.93 -14.67
CA ALA A 64 -1.06 -15.73 -13.27
C ALA A 64 -2.17 -14.99 -12.50
N GLN A 65 -2.03 -14.96 -11.17
CA GLN A 65 -2.90 -14.24 -10.21
C GLN A 65 -3.04 -12.72 -10.46
N TYR A 66 -2.15 -12.15 -11.29
CA TYR A 66 -2.20 -10.78 -11.78
C TYR A 66 -2.20 -10.80 -13.32
N SER A 67 -3.23 -10.24 -13.95
CA SER A 67 -3.32 -10.17 -15.42
C SER A 67 -2.89 -8.84 -16.01
N LEU A 68 -2.96 -7.77 -15.23
CA LEU A 68 -2.65 -6.43 -15.67
C LEU A 68 -1.42 -5.94 -14.94
N SER A 69 -0.43 -5.47 -15.72
CA SER A 69 0.71 -4.75 -15.20
C SER A 69 0.83 -3.37 -15.84
N TYR A 70 1.07 -2.34 -15.03
CA TYR A 70 1.44 -1.01 -15.47
C TYR A 70 2.92 -0.77 -15.22
N ARG A 71 3.54 -0.03 -16.12
CA ARG A 71 4.94 0.40 -16.01
C ARG A 71 4.94 1.92 -16.00
N ALA A 72 4.96 2.50 -14.80
CA ALA A 72 5.21 3.93 -14.65
C ALA A 72 6.72 4.18 -14.80
N SER A 73 7.11 5.37 -15.29
CA SER A 73 8.50 5.79 -15.21
C SER A 73 8.94 5.81 -13.75
N GLY A 74 10.02 5.11 -13.42
CA GLY A 74 10.72 5.21 -12.15
C GLY A 74 11.71 6.37 -12.08
N LEU A 75 11.80 7.16 -13.16
CA LEU A 75 12.63 8.36 -13.27
C LEU A 75 11.72 9.58 -13.43
N ILE A 76 11.17 10.06 -12.31
CA ILE A 76 10.23 11.19 -12.32
C ILE A 76 10.98 12.45 -11.88
N ARG A 77 11.21 13.35 -12.83
CA ARG A 77 11.79 14.66 -12.55
C ARG A 77 10.74 15.59 -11.94
N PRO A 78 11.12 16.42 -10.95
CA PRO A 78 10.24 17.42 -10.41
C PRO A 78 9.97 18.50 -11.45
N ASP A 79 8.71 18.57 -11.89
CA ASP A 79 8.20 19.57 -12.81
C ASP A 79 7.09 20.35 -12.09
N PRO A 80 7.21 21.69 -11.90
CA PRO A 80 6.17 22.50 -11.27
C PRO A 80 4.78 22.33 -11.89
N THR A 81 4.70 22.00 -13.19
CA THR A 81 3.42 21.77 -13.88
C THR A 81 2.66 20.55 -13.38
N LEU A 82 3.33 19.63 -12.67
CA LEU A 82 2.71 18.46 -12.04
C LEU A 82 1.59 18.87 -11.08
N ASN A 83 1.78 19.95 -10.32
CA ASN A 83 0.76 20.49 -9.41
C ASN A 83 -0.07 21.63 -10.03
N ALA A 84 0.01 21.85 -11.36
CA ALA A 84 -0.76 22.91 -12.01
C ALA A 84 -2.27 22.71 -11.86
N GLN A 85 -2.76 21.46 -11.94
CA GLN A 85 -4.18 21.15 -11.70
C GLN A 85 -4.59 21.45 -10.25
N LEU A 86 -3.77 21.01 -9.28
CA LEU A 86 -3.99 21.27 -7.85
C LEU A 86 -4.11 22.78 -7.57
N CYS A 87 -3.21 23.58 -8.15
CA CYS A 87 -3.25 25.04 -8.03
C CYS A 87 -4.43 25.67 -8.78
N SER A 88 -4.75 25.17 -9.98
CA SER A 88 -5.88 25.66 -10.78
C SER A 88 -7.21 25.53 -10.05
N PHE A 89 -7.39 24.47 -9.25
CA PHE A 89 -8.59 24.28 -8.44
C PHE A 89 -8.75 25.30 -7.31
N SER A 90 -7.65 25.93 -6.91
CA SER A 90 -7.61 27.06 -6.00
C SER A 90 -7.62 28.41 -6.72
N GLY A 91 -7.90 28.43 -8.04
CA GLY A 91 -7.93 29.64 -8.86
C GLY A 91 -6.55 30.17 -9.26
N ILE A 92 -5.48 29.40 -9.02
CA ILE A 92 -4.09 29.84 -9.18
C ILE A 92 -3.51 29.28 -10.47
N ARG A 93 -2.84 30.13 -11.26
CA ARG A 93 -2.10 29.71 -12.44
C ARG A 93 -0.63 29.51 -12.11
N VAL A 94 -0.16 28.28 -12.22
CA VAL A 94 1.25 27.94 -12.09
C VAL A 94 1.96 28.24 -13.41
N ALA A 95 3.01 29.06 -13.36
CA ALA A 95 3.91 29.20 -14.48
C ALA A 95 4.71 27.89 -14.66
N GLY A 96 4.76 27.38 -15.89
CA GLY A 96 5.65 26.25 -16.22
C GLY A 96 7.12 26.63 -16.02
N PRO A 97 8.03 25.63 -16.00
CA PRO A 97 9.46 25.92 -15.96
C PRO A 97 9.83 26.90 -17.11
N PRO A 98 10.79 27.82 -16.88
CA PRO A 98 11.15 28.81 -17.88
C PRO A 98 11.51 28.12 -19.21
N ALA A 99 10.89 28.55 -20.31
CA ALA A 99 10.84 27.86 -21.61
C ALA A 99 12.20 27.57 -22.29
N ASN A 100 13.31 27.97 -21.68
CA ASN A 100 14.68 27.79 -22.17
C ASN A 100 15.54 26.85 -21.32
N ASP A 101 15.00 26.19 -20.29
CA ASP A 101 15.79 25.36 -19.38
C ASP A 101 15.39 23.88 -19.47
N GLU A 102 15.85 23.19 -20.53
CA GLU A 102 15.73 21.72 -20.67
C GLU A 102 16.43 20.95 -19.52
N ASN A 103 17.19 21.65 -18.68
CA ASN A 103 17.95 21.13 -17.54
C ASN A 103 17.43 21.63 -16.18
N TRP A 104 16.16 22.05 -16.08
CA TRP A 104 15.57 22.44 -14.79
C TRP A 104 15.83 21.36 -13.72
N PHE A 105 16.62 21.73 -12.71
CA PHE A 105 16.99 20.89 -11.59
C PHE A 105 16.79 21.69 -10.30
N PRO A 106 15.91 21.26 -9.39
CA PRO A 106 15.56 22.08 -8.23
C PRO A 106 16.72 22.23 -7.24
N GLY A 107 17.79 21.44 -7.38
CA GLY A 107 18.93 21.38 -6.46
C GLY A 107 18.96 20.06 -5.67
N VAL A 108 20.10 19.77 -5.05
CA VAL A 108 20.31 18.60 -4.17
C VAL A 108 19.90 18.91 -2.73
N GLY A 109 19.55 17.89 -1.95
CA GLY A 109 19.32 18.01 -0.51
C GLY A 109 20.56 17.67 0.32
N SER A 110 20.46 17.82 1.64
CA SER A 110 21.53 17.43 2.58
C SER A 110 21.51 15.95 2.98
N GLY A 111 20.45 15.21 2.62
CA GLY A 111 20.24 13.82 3.05
C GLY A 111 21.12 12.82 2.30
N LEU A 112 21.28 11.62 2.88
CA LEU A 112 22.09 10.54 2.29
C LEU A 112 21.72 10.26 0.83
N VAL A 113 20.42 10.11 0.59
CA VAL A 113 19.86 9.82 -0.74
C VAL A 113 19.77 11.10 -1.59
N THR A 114 19.30 12.20 -0.99
CA THR A 114 19.01 13.45 -1.71
C THR A 114 20.23 14.30 -2.06
N GLY A 115 21.36 14.07 -1.40
CA GLY A 115 22.64 14.72 -1.71
C GLY A 115 23.40 14.02 -2.84
N SER A 116 23.38 12.69 -2.88
CA SER A 116 24.19 11.89 -3.83
C SER A 116 23.41 11.46 -5.08
N GLY A 117 22.11 11.22 -4.95
CA GLY A 117 21.27 10.61 -6.01
C GLY A 117 20.30 11.58 -6.69
N ALA A 118 20.20 12.84 -6.25
CA ALA A 118 19.15 13.74 -6.71
C ALA A 118 19.06 13.97 -8.23
N PRO A 119 20.18 14.09 -8.99
CA PRO A 119 20.10 14.23 -10.44
C PRO A 119 19.49 13.02 -11.17
N ILE A 120 19.50 11.84 -10.54
CA ILE A 120 19.03 10.59 -11.15
C ILE A 120 17.50 10.45 -11.03
N CYS A 121 16.88 11.06 -10.03
CA CYS A 121 15.42 11.04 -9.79
C CYS A 121 14.82 9.62 -9.69
N GLN A 122 15.56 8.66 -9.12
CA GLN A 122 15.15 7.27 -8.99
C GLN A 122 14.23 7.04 -7.80
N ILE A 123 13.33 6.05 -7.87
CA ILE A 123 12.48 5.70 -6.74
C ILE A 123 13.27 4.98 -5.65
N VAL A 124 13.10 5.42 -4.41
CA VAL A 124 13.76 4.82 -3.23
C VAL A 124 12.80 4.15 -2.26
N ARG A 125 11.54 4.60 -2.21
CA ARG A 125 10.49 4.05 -1.35
C ARG A 125 9.14 4.10 -2.06
N LEU A 126 8.34 3.05 -1.84
CA LEU A 126 6.94 2.95 -2.25
C LEU A 126 6.07 2.71 -1.02
N GLU A 127 4.91 3.36 -0.96
CA GLU A 127 3.89 3.09 0.05
C GLU A 127 2.51 3.39 -0.52
N TRP A 128 1.55 2.49 -0.27
CA TRP A 128 0.15 2.74 -0.63
C TRP A 128 -0.51 3.60 0.45
N SER A 129 -1.38 4.52 0.03
CA SER A 129 -2.24 5.24 0.96
C SER A 129 -3.18 4.28 1.70
N PRO A 130 -3.79 4.71 2.83
CA PRO A 130 -4.92 3.99 3.40
C PRO A 130 -6.06 3.86 2.38
N ASN A 131 -6.99 2.96 2.71
CA ASN A 131 -8.24 2.77 1.99
C ASN A 131 -9.01 4.09 1.85
N GLY A 132 -9.74 4.26 0.74
CA GLY A 132 -10.69 5.35 0.59
C GLY A 132 -10.16 6.65 -0.01
N LEU A 133 -8.86 6.84 -0.19
CA LEU A 133 -8.31 8.15 -0.57
C LEU A 133 -8.45 8.49 -2.06
N GLY A 134 -8.32 7.52 -2.96
CA GLY A 134 -8.34 7.71 -4.40
C GLY A 134 -9.73 7.54 -5.03
N CYS A 135 -9.75 7.56 -6.36
CA CYS A 135 -10.97 7.35 -7.13
C CYS A 135 -11.66 6.02 -6.78
N ASN A 136 -13.00 6.03 -6.70
CA ASN A 136 -13.80 4.88 -6.27
C ASN A 136 -13.31 4.27 -4.94
N LEU A 137 -12.81 5.11 -4.03
CA LEU A 137 -12.27 4.71 -2.72
C LEU A 137 -11.03 3.80 -2.80
N ARG A 138 -10.37 3.71 -3.96
CA ARG A 138 -9.13 2.92 -4.10
C ARG A 138 -7.95 3.62 -3.42
N PRO A 139 -6.98 2.87 -2.86
CA PRO A 139 -5.75 3.48 -2.40
C PRO A 139 -4.94 4.04 -3.59
N ILE A 140 -4.14 5.06 -3.34
CA ILE A 140 -3.19 5.62 -4.32
C ILE A 140 -1.78 5.18 -3.96
N LEU A 141 -0.93 4.98 -4.97
CA LEU A 141 0.47 4.63 -4.75
C LEU A 141 1.29 5.91 -4.57
N THR A 142 2.07 5.99 -3.51
CA THR A 142 2.98 7.11 -3.26
C THR A 142 4.43 6.65 -3.39
N ALA A 143 5.25 7.42 -4.09
CA ALA A 143 6.64 7.10 -4.36
C ALA A 143 7.56 8.26 -3.98
N LEU A 144 8.64 7.97 -3.26
CA LEU A 144 9.71 8.94 -2.96
C LEU A 144 10.84 8.75 -3.95
N SER A 145 11.29 9.84 -4.56
CA SER A 145 12.45 9.85 -5.45
C SER A 145 13.73 10.32 -4.76
N THR A 146 14.88 10.01 -5.36
CA THR A 146 16.19 10.50 -4.92
C THR A 146 16.32 12.01 -5.00
N SER A 147 15.50 12.70 -5.79
CA SER A 147 15.44 14.17 -5.83
C SER A 147 14.74 14.77 -4.62
N GLY A 148 14.24 13.96 -3.69
CA GLY A 148 13.53 14.41 -2.49
C GLY A 148 12.11 14.88 -2.79
N CYS A 149 11.49 14.31 -3.82
CA CYS A 149 10.10 14.56 -4.18
C CYS A 149 9.25 13.35 -3.80
N ILE A 150 8.05 13.60 -3.28
CA ILE A 150 7.00 12.59 -3.23
C ILE A 150 6.08 12.77 -4.43
N TYR A 151 5.70 11.66 -5.08
CA TYR A 151 4.68 11.64 -6.13
C TYR A 151 3.57 10.67 -5.77
N ALA A 152 2.31 11.09 -5.93
CA ALA A 152 1.17 10.21 -5.86
C ALA A 152 0.73 9.79 -7.27
N ILE A 153 0.49 8.50 -7.45
CA ILE A 153 0.09 7.87 -8.71
C ILE A 153 -1.20 7.10 -8.46
N GLY A 154 -2.19 7.27 -9.34
CA GLY A 154 -3.45 6.55 -9.24
C GLY A 154 -4.38 6.89 -10.39
N GLU A 155 -5.62 6.41 -10.28
CA GLU A 155 -6.66 6.65 -11.28
C GLU A 155 -7.15 8.11 -11.22
N HIS A 156 -7.05 8.81 -12.35
CA HIS A 156 -7.57 10.16 -12.56
C HIS A 156 -8.78 10.12 -13.50
N ILE A 157 -9.97 10.44 -13.00
CA ILE A 157 -11.16 10.54 -13.84
C ILE A 157 -11.36 11.98 -14.32
N ASP A 158 -11.14 12.19 -15.62
CA ASP A 158 -11.64 13.37 -16.32
C ASP A 158 -13.01 13.04 -16.92
N ARG A 159 -14.07 13.70 -16.46
CA ARG A 159 -15.45 13.46 -16.93
C ARG A 159 -15.64 13.77 -18.42
N GLN A 160 -14.76 14.54 -19.07
CA GLN A 160 -14.81 14.76 -20.52
C GLN A 160 -14.36 13.52 -21.32
N SER A 161 -13.72 12.55 -20.68
CA SER A 161 -13.33 11.29 -21.31
C SER A 161 -14.51 10.31 -21.30
N THR A 162 -15.43 10.47 -22.26
CA THR A 162 -16.48 9.52 -22.63
C THR A 162 -16.00 8.08 -22.88
N MET A 163 -14.69 7.85 -22.95
CA MET A 163 -14.07 6.53 -23.13
C MET A 163 -14.15 5.59 -21.91
N ILE A 164 -14.38 6.10 -20.70
CA ILE A 164 -14.31 5.31 -19.47
C ILE A 164 -15.66 4.62 -19.14
N ALA A 165 -16.78 5.26 -19.49
CA ALA A 165 -18.14 4.77 -19.24
C ALA A 165 -18.48 3.38 -19.83
N GLY A 166 -17.70 2.90 -20.80
CA GLY A 166 -17.87 1.58 -21.43
C GLY A 166 -17.01 0.47 -20.84
N MET A 167 -16.13 0.76 -19.88
CA MET A 167 -15.18 -0.22 -19.37
C MET A 167 -15.87 -1.27 -18.49
N ARG A 168 -15.80 -2.53 -18.94
CA ARG A 168 -16.29 -3.69 -18.16
C ARG A 168 -15.20 -4.30 -17.26
N THR A 169 -13.96 -3.86 -17.43
CA THR A 169 -12.79 -4.40 -16.74
C THR A 169 -11.87 -3.26 -16.31
N ARG A 170 -11.13 -3.45 -15.23
CA ARG A 170 -10.13 -2.48 -14.77
C ARG A 170 -9.06 -2.28 -15.84
N SER A 171 -8.52 -1.07 -15.93
CA SER A 171 -7.35 -0.79 -16.77
C SER A 171 -6.51 0.35 -16.23
N PHE A 172 -5.32 0.45 -16.78
CA PHE A 172 -4.40 1.54 -16.48
C PHE A 172 -4.55 2.77 -17.38
N LYS A 173 -5.59 2.87 -18.22
CA LYS A 173 -5.79 4.01 -19.13
C LYS A 173 -5.96 5.35 -18.39
N ALA A 174 -6.57 5.30 -17.21
CA ALA A 174 -6.82 6.48 -16.38
C ALA A 174 -5.70 6.76 -15.37
N TRP A 175 -4.67 5.92 -15.30
CA TRP A 175 -3.59 6.10 -14.32
C TRP A 175 -2.68 7.27 -14.72
N LYS A 176 -2.48 8.20 -13.77
CA LYS A 176 -1.64 9.39 -13.93
C LYS A 176 -0.93 9.71 -12.62
N THR A 177 0.08 10.56 -12.70
CA THR A 177 0.57 11.28 -11.53
C THR A 177 -0.49 12.30 -11.11
N LEU A 178 -0.94 12.21 -9.85
CA LEU A 178 -2.05 12.97 -9.31
C LEU A 178 -1.59 14.30 -8.72
N TRP A 179 -0.52 14.28 -7.96
CA TRP A 179 0.09 15.41 -7.28
C TRP A 179 1.48 15.03 -6.75
N GLY A 180 2.27 16.01 -6.32
CA GLY A 180 3.56 15.78 -5.68
C GLY A 180 3.91 16.81 -4.61
N LEU A 181 4.90 16.50 -3.78
CA LEU A 181 5.38 17.34 -2.68
C LEU A 181 6.92 17.42 -2.66
N GLY A 182 7.46 18.54 -2.20
CA GLY A 182 8.90 18.79 -2.12
C GLY A 182 9.54 19.22 -3.44
N ALA A 183 10.85 19.47 -3.40
CA ALA A 183 11.70 19.77 -4.55
C ALA A 183 11.16 20.84 -5.53
N GLN A 184 10.77 21.98 -4.98
CA GLN A 184 10.23 23.15 -5.69
C GLN A 184 8.86 22.94 -6.33
N LEU A 185 8.15 21.87 -5.99
CA LEU A 185 6.76 21.70 -6.44
C LEU A 185 5.86 22.76 -5.75
N PRO A 186 4.96 23.42 -6.50
CA PRO A 186 4.08 24.43 -5.96
C PRO A 186 2.92 23.78 -5.20
N LEU A 187 2.57 24.34 -4.04
CA LEU A 187 1.44 23.92 -3.24
C LEU A 187 0.53 25.13 -2.97
N PRO A 188 -0.80 25.03 -3.14
CA PRO A 188 -1.71 26.11 -2.79
C PRO A 188 -1.52 26.57 -1.35
N ASP A 189 -1.41 27.88 -1.16
CA ASP A 189 -1.22 28.53 0.13
C ASP A 189 -1.80 29.94 0.07
N SER A 190 -2.97 30.12 0.67
CA SER A 190 -3.69 31.39 0.69
C SER A 190 -2.98 32.49 1.49
N SER A 191 -1.92 32.16 2.23
CA SER A 191 -1.09 33.14 2.94
C SER A 191 -0.05 33.83 2.04
N GLN A 192 0.24 33.26 0.86
CA GLN A 192 1.21 33.81 -0.09
C GLN A 192 0.55 34.80 -1.07
N GLU A 193 1.30 35.81 -1.52
CA GLU A 193 0.81 36.81 -2.49
C GLU A 193 0.39 36.17 -3.82
N ASP A 194 1.18 35.20 -4.31
CA ASP A 194 0.89 34.46 -5.54
C ASP A 194 -0.17 33.36 -5.36
N GLY A 195 -0.65 33.15 -4.12
CA GLY A 195 -1.61 32.11 -3.73
C GLY A 195 -1.03 30.71 -3.59
N TYR A 196 0.26 30.50 -3.88
CA TYR A 196 0.95 29.22 -3.71
C TYR A 196 2.35 29.40 -3.13
N ARG A 197 2.84 28.38 -2.42
CA ARG A 197 4.22 28.28 -1.94
C ARG A 197 5.00 27.27 -2.76
N ASN A 198 6.24 27.59 -3.12
CA ASN A 198 7.16 26.62 -3.71
C ASN A 198 7.85 25.82 -2.58
N MET A 199 7.66 24.50 -2.56
CA MET A 199 8.21 23.65 -1.51
C MET A 199 9.71 23.42 -1.73
N ASN A 200 10.57 24.28 -1.18
CA ASN A 200 12.04 24.13 -1.30
C ASN A 200 12.62 22.95 -0.49
N GLU A 201 11.81 22.20 0.23
CA GLU A 201 12.25 21.08 1.05
C GLU A 201 12.69 19.89 0.20
N ARG A 202 13.67 19.11 0.67
CA ARG A 202 13.98 17.78 0.09
C ARG A 202 13.53 16.72 1.06
N ILE A 203 12.49 16.00 0.65
CA ILE A 203 11.91 14.96 1.48
C ILE A 203 12.89 13.78 1.54
N GLN A 204 13.17 13.32 2.75
CA GLN A 204 14.07 12.19 3.01
C GLN A 204 13.30 10.92 3.32
N SER A 205 12.14 11.01 3.96
CA SER A 205 11.26 9.88 4.29
C SER A 205 9.82 10.33 4.40
N PHE A 206 8.87 9.39 4.24
CA PHE A 206 7.45 9.65 4.43
C PHE A 206 6.71 8.39 4.90
N SER A 207 5.54 8.59 5.52
CA SER A 207 4.63 7.51 5.85
C SER A 207 3.18 8.00 5.93
N TRP A 208 2.25 7.15 5.48
CA TRP A 208 0.82 7.36 5.63
C TRP A 208 0.34 6.92 7.01
N ALA A 209 -0.57 7.70 7.60
CA ALA A 209 -1.34 7.24 8.74
C ALA A 209 -2.33 6.15 8.31
N LYS A 210 -2.80 5.37 9.29
CA LYS A 210 -3.86 4.39 9.05
C LYS A 210 -5.16 5.10 8.64
N GLU A 211 -6.10 4.34 8.10
CA GLU A 211 -7.39 4.86 7.61
C GLU A 211 -8.10 5.67 8.71
N VAL A 212 -8.35 6.95 8.42
CA VAL A 212 -9.16 7.83 9.28
C VAL A 212 -10.62 7.64 8.90
N ASP A 213 -10.94 7.96 7.65
CA ASP A 213 -12.27 7.83 7.05
C ASP A 213 -12.16 8.00 5.51
N ALA A 214 -13.23 7.71 4.76
CA ALA A 214 -13.27 7.78 3.30
C ALA A 214 -12.88 9.18 2.77
N GLY A 215 -12.04 9.20 1.74
CA GLY A 215 -11.53 10.41 1.07
C GLY A 215 -10.62 11.29 1.93
N ARG A 216 -10.17 10.84 3.10
CA ARG A 216 -9.38 11.62 4.07
C ARG A 216 -8.16 10.82 4.52
N GLY A 217 -6.97 11.41 4.41
CA GLY A 217 -5.72 10.78 4.82
C GLY A 217 -4.75 11.77 5.45
N LEU A 218 -3.93 11.28 6.39
CA LEU A 218 -2.79 12.01 6.92
C LEU A 218 -1.49 11.40 6.39
N LEU A 219 -0.59 12.28 5.95
CA LEU A 219 0.74 11.94 5.45
C LEU A 219 1.76 12.69 6.29
N ALA A 220 2.74 12.00 6.85
CA ALA A 220 3.90 12.65 7.45
C ALA A 220 5.11 12.51 6.54
N TYR A 221 5.96 13.53 6.50
CA TYR A 221 7.27 13.45 5.86
C TYR A 221 8.35 14.14 6.68
N CYS A 222 9.59 13.69 6.53
CA CYS A 222 10.77 14.29 7.13
C CYS A 222 11.58 14.97 6.01
N ASN A 223 11.95 16.23 6.20
CA ASN A 223 12.72 17.00 5.23
C ASN A 223 14.23 16.97 5.53
N ASP A 224 15.01 17.61 4.68
CA ASP A 224 16.46 17.73 4.78
C ASP A 224 16.95 18.78 5.77
N ALA A 225 16.02 19.49 6.41
CA ALA A 225 16.27 20.28 7.61
C ALA A 225 16.03 19.48 8.91
N GLU A 226 15.67 18.20 8.80
CA GLU A 226 15.33 17.28 9.89
C GLU A 226 14.06 17.69 10.65
N GLU A 227 13.14 18.36 9.96
CA GLU A 227 11.80 18.68 10.47
C GLU A 227 10.80 17.64 9.97
N VAL A 228 9.84 17.31 10.82
CA VAL A 228 8.72 16.44 10.45
C VAL A 228 7.49 17.29 10.24
N ALA A 229 6.98 17.25 9.01
CA ALA A 229 5.74 17.92 8.62
C ALA A 229 4.60 16.90 8.52
N ILE A 230 3.40 17.32 8.91
CA ILE A 230 2.16 16.56 8.81
C ILE A 230 1.24 17.25 7.83
N MET A 231 0.81 16.50 6.83
CA MET A 231 -0.04 16.94 5.73
C MET A 231 -1.40 16.27 5.81
N THR A 232 -2.47 17.03 5.62
CA THR A 232 -3.77 16.48 5.26
C THR A 232 -3.87 16.31 3.77
N VAL A 233 -4.41 15.17 3.34
CA VAL A 233 -4.72 14.88 1.96
C VAL A 233 -6.18 14.48 1.88
N GLN A 234 -6.97 15.20 1.08
CA GLN A 234 -8.38 14.92 0.88
C GLN A 234 -8.70 14.81 -0.61
N LEU A 235 -9.62 13.90 -0.94
CA LEU A 235 -10.26 13.81 -2.24
C LEU A 235 -11.76 13.94 -2.05
N PHE A 236 -12.36 14.99 -2.62
CA PHE A 236 -13.79 15.22 -2.48
C PHE A 236 -14.43 15.85 -3.70
N SER A 237 -15.74 15.70 -3.81
CA SER A 237 -16.54 16.31 -4.87
C SER A 237 -17.23 17.56 -4.35
N ARG A 238 -17.28 18.62 -5.16
CA ARG A 238 -18.10 19.80 -4.93
C ARG A 238 -18.84 20.20 -6.21
N PRO A 239 -19.99 20.89 -6.12
CA PRO A 239 -20.62 21.50 -7.28
C PRO A 239 -19.67 22.51 -7.95
N LYS A 240 -19.65 22.54 -9.28
CA LYS A 240 -18.89 23.55 -10.03
C LYS A 240 -19.54 24.92 -9.86
N GLU A 241 -18.71 25.96 -9.78
CA GLU A 241 -19.19 27.35 -9.68
C GLU A 241 -20.04 27.75 -10.91
N ASP A 242 -19.63 27.33 -12.11
CA ASP A 242 -20.30 27.67 -13.37
C ASP A 242 -21.52 26.81 -13.69
N ASP A 243 -21.61 25.60 -13.12
CA ASP A 243 -22.70 24.65 -13.33
C ASP A 243 -22.97 23.87 -12.04
N PRO A 244 -23.89 24.35 -11.18
CA PRO A 244 -24.21 23.70 -9.91
C PRO A 244 -24.80 22.29 -10.06
N THR A 245 -25.26 21.91 -11.26
CA THR A 245 -25.76 20.56 -11.54
C THR A 245 -24.62 19.57 -11.85
N SER A 246 -23.41 20.09 -12.06
CA SER A 246 -22.20 19.33 -12.32
C SER A 246 -21.26 19.38 -11.11
N GLU A 247 -20.80 18.22 -10.66
CA GLU A 247 -19.75 18.14 -9.64
C GLU A 247 -18.35 18.04 -10.27
N GLU A 248 -17.37 18.64 -9.61
CA GLU A 248 -15.94 18.43 -9.83
C GLU A 248 -15.31 17.74 -8.63
N THR A 249 -14.36 16.84 -8.89
CA THR A 249 -13.60 16.12 -7.86
C THR A 249 -12.22 16.74 -7.75
N LEU A 250 -11.79 17.00 -6.52
CA LEU A 250 -10.66 17.87 -6.21
C LEU A 250 -9.78 17.24 -5.14
N TRP A 251 -8.47 17.47 -5.30
CA TRP A 251 -7.49 17.21 -4.25
C TRP A 251 -7.31 18.46 -3.39
N ASP A 252 -7.36 18.31 -2.07
CA ASP A 252 -6.94 19.34 -1.11
C ASP A 252 -5.79 18.81 -0.26
N ILE A 253 -4.65 19.48 -0.34
CA ILE A 253 -3.39 19.05 0.27
C ILE A 253 -2.80 20.22 1.03
N ARG A 254 -2.72 20.11 2.35
CA ARG A 254 -2.31 21.22 3.23
C ARG A 254 -1.46 20.73 4.39
N GLU A 255 -0.53 21.57 4.81
CA GLU A 255 0.23 21.35 6.04
C GLU A 255 -0.64 21.73 7.24
N VAL A 256 -0.71 20.83 8.21
CA VAL A 256 -1.52 20.99 9.44
C VAL A 256 -0.67 21.05 10.70
N GLY A 257 0.61 20.72 10.59
CA GLY A 257 1.55 20.95 11.66
C GLY A 257 2.94 20.43 11.35
N ARG A 258 3.88 20.85 12.19
CA ARG A 258 5.31 20.60 12.01
C ARG A 258 6.01 20.59 13.36
N PHE A 259 7.02 19.74 13.51
CA PHE A 259 7.87 19.72 14.69
C PHE A 259 9.33 19.37 14.35
N ASP A 260 10.22 19.64 15.28
CA ASP A 260 11.65 19.32 15.16
C ASP A 260 11.89 17.81 15.33
N GLY A 261 12.42 17.17 14.29
CA GLY A 261 12.71 15.74 14.22
C GLY A 261 14.18 15.40 14.40
N ARG A 262 15.06 16.35 14.78
CA ARG A 262 16.51 16.13 14.94
C ARG A 262 16.88 15.14 16.04
N GLY A 263 15.94 14.86 16.94
CA GLY A 263 16.20 14.06 18.13
C GLY A 263 17.05 14.83 19.14
N ARG A 264 17.68 14.09 20.06
CA ARG A 264 18.38 14.69 21.21
C ARG A 264 19.90 14.82 21.02
N HIS A 265 20.45 14.18 20.00
CA HIS A 265 21.87 14.24 19.73
C HIS A 265 22.23 15.53 18.99
N THR A 266 23.32 16.16 19.41
CA THR A 266 23.73 17.46 18.91
C THR A 266 24.26 17.35 17.47
N LYS A 267 24.20 18.44 16.69
CA LYS A 267 24.85 18.45 15.36
C LYS A 267 26.36 18.36 15.44
N GLU A 268 26.94 18.75 16.57
CA GLU A 268 28.36 18.58 16.90
C GLU A 268 28.74 17.09 17.05
N ASP A 269 27.76 16.19 17.26
CA ASP A 269 27.99 14.75 17.20
C ASP A 269 28.32 14.25 15.79
N ALA A 270 28.15 15.05 14.72
CA ALA A 270 28.55 14.68 13.36
C ALA A 270 30.00 14.20 13.39
N MET A 271 30.17 12.88 13.54
CA MET A 271 31.47 12.25 13.73
C MET A 271 32.32 12.67 12.56
N ASP A 272 33.59 12.92 12.85
CA ASP A 272 34.55 13.22 11.81
C ASP A 272 34.41 12.13 10.74
N ILE A 273 34.08 12.51 9.52
CA ILE A 273 33.97 11.57 8.40
C ILE A 273 35.30 10.84 8.12
N THR A 274 36.39 11.28 8.76
CA THR A 274 37.69 10.63 8.75
C THR A 274 37.90 9.62 9.88
N ASP A 275 36.96 9.49 10.82
CA ASP A 275 36.94 8.41 11.80
C ASP A 275 36.84 7.06 11.06
N PRO A 276 37.77 6.10 11.29
CA PRO A 276 37.73 4.79 10.64
C PRO A 276 36.44 4.01 10.91
N ASP A 277 35.78 4.28 12.04
CA ASP A 277 34.54 3.64 12.47
C ASP A 277 33.30 4.50 12.16
N TYR A 278 33.46 5.55 11.33
CA TYR A 278 32.35 6.38 10.86
C TYR A 278 31.33 5.55 10.09
N VAL A 279 30.09 5.55 10.56
CA VAL A 279 28.95 4.97 9.86
C VAL A 279 27.95 6.06 9.49
N PRO A 280 27.55 6.18 8.22
CA PRO A 280 26.52 7.14 7.84
C PRO A 280 25.19 6.82 8.53
N HIS A 281 24.39 7.86 8.77
CA HIS A 281 23.06 7.74 9.34
C HIS A 281 22.02 8.29 8.36
N GLY A 282 20.75 7.98 8.62
CA GLY A 282 19.62 8.39 7.81
C GLY A 282 19.04 7.24 7.00
N SER A 283 17.74 7.33 6.72
CA SER A 283 16.97 6.27 6.09
C SER A 283 15.77 6.85 5.36
N ALA A 284 15.43 6.27 4.21
CA ALA A 284 14.18 6.59 3.52
C ALA A 284 12.94 6.05 4.26
N PHE A 285 13.16 5.25 5.30
CA PHE A 285 12.18 4.49 6.07
C PHE A 285 12.10 4.97 7.53
N SER A 286 12.49 6.23 7.78
CA SER A 286 12.63 6.80 9.13
C SER A 286 11.33 7.22 9.80
N LEU A 287 10.19 7.20 9.10
CA LEU A 287 8.88 7.56 9.65
C LEU A 287 7.90 6.40 9.61
N LYS A 288 7.13 6.21 10.69
CA LYS A 288 6.01 5.26 10.70
C LYS A 288 4.92 5.65 11.71
N TRP A 289 3.67 5.64 11.25
CA TRP A 289 2.50 5.86 12.09
C TRP A 289 2.06 4.60 12.84
N SER A 290 1.71 4.76 14.12
CA SER A 290 1.02 3.75 14.91
C SER A 290 -0.43 3.56 14.41
N PRO A 291 -1.13 2.53 14.91
CA PRO A 291 -2.58 2.44 14.83
C PRO A 291 -3.27 3.63 15.49
N TRP A 292 -4.53 3.88 15.09
CA TRP A 292 -5.40 4.84 15.74
C TRP A 292 -5.99 4.26 17.03
N TYR A 293 -5.86 5.00 18.12
CA TYR A 293 -6.61 4.80 19.34
C TYR A 293 -7.77 5.80 19.39
N ARG A 294 -9.01 5.30 19.40
CA ARG A 294 -10.22 6.13 19.45
C ARG A 294 -10.70 6.27 20.88
N THR A 295 -10.92 7.51 21.30
CA THR A 295 -11.50 7.91 22.59
C THR A 295 -12.64 8.89 22.33
N ASP A 296 -13.48 9.17 23.32
CA ASP A 296 -14.67 10.02 23.15
C ASP A 296 -14.33 11.37 22.50
N GLY A 297 -14.66 11.49 21.20
CA GLY A 297 -14.42 12.68 20.38
C GLY A 297 -12.96 12.93 19.98
N LYS A 298 -12.03 11.98 20.15
CA LYS A 298 -10.62 12.12 19.77
C LYS A 298 -10.06 10.85 19.11
N GLN A 299 -9.26 11.03 18.07
CA GLN A 299 -8.46 9.96 17.47
C GLN A 299 -6.98 10.25 17.68
N VAL A 300 -6.29 9.36 18.38
CA VAL A 300 -4.89 9.54 18.77
C VAL A 300 -4.02 8.54 18.01
N ALA A 301 -2.93 9.01 17.42
CA ALA A 301 -1.86 8.18 16.88
C ALA A 301 -0.50 8.69 17.39
N ILE A 302 0.49 7.81 17.31
CA ILE A 302 1.88 8.10 17.65
C ILE A 302 2.68 8.00 16.35
N LEU A 303 3.34 9.09 15.98
CA LEU A 303 4.29 9.14 14.88
C LEU A 303 5.68 8.82 15.43
N ALA A 304 6.21 7.67 15.04
CA ALA A 304 7.59 7.32 15.32
C ALA A 304 8.51 7.92 14.25
N TYR A 305 9.63 8.49 14.66
CA TYR A 305 10.65 9.00 13.77
C TYR A 305 12.05 8.58 14.19
N LEU A 306 12.91 8.29 13.20
CA LEU A 306 14.33 8.03 13.40
C LEU A 306 15.14 9.28 13.08
N ALA A 307 15.94 9.68 14.06
CA ALA A 307 17.01 10.65 13.91
C ALA A 307 18.35 9.96 14.18
N LYS A 308 19.43 10.73 14.23
CA LYS A 308 20.76 10.18 14.48
C LYS A 308 20.82 9.47 15.84
N ASN A 309 20.98 8.15 15.82
CA ASN A 309 21.02 7.28 17.01
C ASN A 309 19.88 7.50 18.01
N HIS A 310 18.72 7.96 17.52
CA HIS A 310 17.61 8.38 18.34
C HIS A 310 16.28 8.00 17.70
N VAL A 311 15.40 7.39 18.49
CA VAL A 311 14.02 7.09 18.11
C VAL A 311 13.09 7.95 18.96
N GLY A 312 12.34 8.83 18.31
CA GLY A 312 11.35 9.69 18.96
C GLY A 312 9.92 9.22 18.68
N PHE A 313 9.03 9.42 19.65
CA PHE A 313 7.62 9.03 19.56
C PHE A 313 6.73 10.23 19.86
N ARG A 314 6.21 10.85 18.80
CA ARG A 314 5.42 12.08 18.88
C ARG A 314 3.93 11.76 18.81
N LYS A 315 3.14 12.22 19.79
CA LYS A 315 1.69 12.03 19.79
C LYS A 315 1.01 13.10 18.92
N VAL A 316 0.07 12.63 18.11
CA VAL A 316 -0.74 13.44 17.19
C VAL A 316 -2.20 13.07 17.43
N THR A 317 -3.04 14.08 17.65
CA THR A 317 -4.46 13.90 17.97
C THR A 317 -5.31 14.64 16.98
N ILE A 318 -6.28 13.96 16.37
CA ILE A 318 -7.41 14.60 15.67
C ILE A 318 -8.50 14.84 16.71
N VAL A 319 -8.94 16.09 16.84
CA VAL A 319 -10.00 16.51 17.75
C VAL A 319 -11.32 16.65 16.99
N GLY A 320 -12.36 15.98 17.49
CA GLY A 320 -13.67 15.95 16.87
C GLY A 320 -13.72 15.10 15.60
N ASP A 321 -14.82 15.25 14.86
CA ASP A 321 -15.02 14.59 13.58
C ASP A 321 -14.45 15.45 12.45
N TRP A 322 -13.55 14.88 11.66
CA TRP A 322 -12.99 15.56 10.50
C TRP A 322 -13.96 15.44 9.32
N GLU A 323 -14.78 16.44 9.04
CA GLU A 323 -15.67 16.42 7.87
C GLU A 323 -14.92 16.62 6.54
N LYS A 324 -15.40 15.96 5.49
CA LYS A 324 -14.81 15.98 4.14
C LYS A 324 -14.89 17.38 3.53
N GLY A 325 -13.76 17.92 3.06
CA GLY A 325 -13.65 19.28 2.51
C GLY A 325 -13.41 20.37 3.56
N LEU A 326 -13.44 20.02 4.86
CA LEU A 326 -13.01 20.90 5.93
C LEU A 326 -11.61 20.51 6.42
N LEU A 327 -10.91 21.47 7.03
CA LEU A 327 -9.64 21.19 7.69
C LEU A 327 -9.89 20.53 9.06
N PRO A 328 -9.18 19.44 9.40
CA PRO A 328 -9.26 18.84 10.73
C PRO A 328 -8.57 19.72 11.76
N GLN A 329 -9.05 19.67 13.01
CA GLN A 329 -8.32 20.20 14.15
C GLN A 329 -7.31 19.14 14.61
N ILE A 330 -6.02 19.44 14.45
CA ILE A 330 -4.92 18.55 14.82
C ILE A 330 -4.08 19.17 15.93
N GLU A 331 -3.85 18.38 16.99
CA GLU A 331 -2.98 18.71 18.11
C GLU A 331 -1.72 17.83 18.02
N ILE A 332 -0.54 18.45 17.97
CA ILE A 332 0.76 17.76 18.00
C ILE A 332 1.41 18.10 19.34
N GLU A 333 1.83 17.07 20.09
CA GLU A 333 2.53 17.29 21.35
C GLU A 333 3.84 18.07 21.14
N GLN A 334 4.21 18.93 22.09
CA GLN A 334 5.44 19.73 21.97
C GLN A 334 6.71 18.92 22.22
N ILE A 335 6.62 17.83 22.97
CA ILE A 335 7.73 16.93 23.28
C ILE A 335 7.33 15.48 23.00
N ASP A 336 8.32 14.60 22.86
CA ASP A 336 8.04 13.19 22.64
C ASP A 336 7.46 12.54 23.89
N MET A 337 6.52 11.62 23.66
CA MET A 337 5.92 10.78 24.70
C MET A 337 6.96 9.92 25.38
N THR A 338 7.86 9.37 24.57
CA THR A 338 9.02 8.61 24.97
C THR A 338 10.08 8.73 23.88
N ALA A 339 11.31 8.40 24.22
CA ALA A 339 12.40 8.34 23.25
C ALA A 339 13.41 7.28 23.65
N ILE A 340 14.10 6.71 22.66
CA ILE A 340 15.08 5.66 22.84
C ILE A 340 16.36 6.10 22.13
N CYS A 341 17.47 6.24 22.87
CA CYS A 341 18.79 6.39 22.28
C CYS A 341 19.36 4.99 22.01
N MET A 342 19.73 4.72 20.76
CA MET A 342 20.37 3.47 20.35
C MET A 342 21.18 3.68 19.08
N TYR A 343 22.16 2.83 18.82
CA TYR A 343 22.93 2.89 17.57
C TYR A 343 22.01 2.58 16.37
N LEU A 344 21.97 3.50 15.41
CA LEU A 344 21.19 3.41 14.18
C LEU A 344 22.08 3.75 12.99
N SER A 345 22.08 2.87 11.98
CA SER A 345 22.84 3.04 10.74
C SER A 345 21.89 3.19 9.54
N THR A 346 22.43 3.31 8.33
CA THR A 346 21.67 3.44 7.08
C THR A 346 20.65 2.31 6.91
N ASP A 347 19.47 2.62 6.37
CA ASP A 347 18.34 1.68 6.20
C ASP A 347 17.67 1.21 7.50
N ALA A 348 18.03 1.78 8.66
CA ALA A 348 17.24 1.59 9.88
C ALA A 348 15.78 2.03 9.66
N HIS A 349 14.84 1.27 10.21
CA HIS A 349 13.41 1.55 10.04
C HIS A 349 12.60 1.06 11.24
N ILE A 350 11.34 1.50 11.29
CA ILE A 350 10.39 1.16 12.36
C ILE A 350 9.15 0.56 11.73
N GLU A 351 8.64 -0.50 12.32
CA GLU A 351 7.32 -1.06 11.99
C GLU A 351 6.48 -1.19 13.25
N TRP A 352 5.21 -0.82 13.14
CA TRP A 352 4.22 -0.95 14.20
C TRP A 352 3.36 -2.18 13.96
N GLU A 353 3.02 -2.87 15.04
CA GLU A 353 1.90 -3.78 15.00
C GLU A 353 0.62 -3.00 14.74
N ASP A 354 -0.19 -3.46 13.79
CA ASP A 354 -1.38 -2.75 13.33
C ASP A 354 -2.59 -2.94 14.27
N GLN A 355 -2.33 -2.92 15.58
CA GLN A 355 -3.30 -3.14 16.64
C GLN A 355 -2.94 -2.33 17.90
N VAL A 356 -3.97 -1.83 18.60
CA VAL A 356 -3.83 -1.32 19.97
C VAL A 356 -4.08 -2.47 20.94
N VAL A 357 -3.09 -2.73 21.79
CA VAL A 357 -3.13 -3.76 22.83
C VAL A 357 -3.44 -3.11 24.17
N PHE A 358 -4.27 -3.77 24.99
CA PHE A 358 -4.63 -3.27 26.31
C PHE A 358 -3.88 -4.08 27.38
N ASP A 359 -2.97 -3.42 28.09
CA ASP A 359 -2.34 -3.98 29.30
C ASP A 359 -3.15 -3.49 30.51
N GLY A 360 -4.12 -4.29 30.94
CA GLY A 360 -5.18 -3.85 31.86
C GLY A 360 -6.08 -2.80 31.21
N GLU A 361 -6.14 -1.59 31.78
CA GLU A 361 -6.90 -0.45 31.23
C GLU A 361 -6.06 0.44 30.30
N ASN A 362 -4.75 0.17 30.15
CA ASN A 362 -3.84 1.06 29.44
C ASN A 362 -3.71 0.68 27.96
N PRO A 363 -4.20 1.52 27.02
CA PRO A 363 -3.98 1.31 25.59
C PRO A 363 -2.51 1.54 25.24
N THR A 364 -1.92 0.56 24.56
CA THR A 364 -0.51 0.52 24.20
C THR A 364 -0.35 0.06 22.76
N ALA A 365 0.53 0.72 22.00
CA ALA A 365 0.97 0.26 20.70
C ALA A 365 2.33 -0.43 20.83
N ARG A 366 2.48 -1.59 20.17
CA ARG A 366 3.73 -2.35 20.12
C ARG A 366 4.37 -2.21 18.74
N GLY A 367 5.68 -2.33 18.67
CA GLY A 367 6.40 -2.28 17.41
C GLY A 367 7.80 -2.85 17.52
N VAL A 368 8.51 -2.78 16.41
CA VAL A 368 9.92 -3.15 16.31
C VAL A 368 10.73 -2.05 15.65
N ILE A 369 11.90 -1.77 16.22
CA ILE A 369 12.94 -0.95 15.60
C ILE A 369 13.91 -1.92 14.96
N THR A 370 14.09 -1.80 13.66
CA THR A 370 15.08 -2.56 12.91
C THR A 370 16.31 -1.67 12.76
N THR A 371 17.37 -2.02 13.49
CA THR A 371 18.70 -1.59 13.08
C THR A 371 19.05 -2.35 11.80
N PRO A 372 20.04 -1.93 11.01
CA PRO A 372 20.35 -2.65 9.78
C PRO A 372 20.66 -4.13 10.02
N PHE A 373 21.03 -4.53 11.24
CA PHE A 373 21.45 -5.89 11.57
C PHE A 373 20.53 -6.62 12.56
N ASP A 374 19.83 -5.91 13.44
CA ASP A 374 19.04 -6.49 14.52
C ASP A 374 17.64 -5.90 14.64
N VAL A 375 16.76 -6.62 15.34
CA VAL A 375 15.39 -6.19 15.62
C VAL A 375 15.24 -5.99 17.12
N LYS A 376 14.82 -4.80 17.54
CA LYS A 376 14.61 -4.43 18.94
C LYS A 376 13.13 -4.09 19.15
N PRO A 377 12.37 -4.89 19.91
CA PRO A 377 10.97 -4.60 20.18
C PRO A 377 10.80 -3.42 21.14
N PHE A 378 9.69 -2.72 21.03
CA PHE A 378 9.33 -1.61 21.91
C PHE A 378 7.81 -1.52 22.11
N GLN A 379 7.40 -0.75 23.12
CA GLN A 379 6.00 -0.46 23.42
C GLN A 379 5.83 0.99 23.85
N VAL A 380 4.73 1.62 23.44
CA VAL A 380 4.39 3.00 23.79
C VAL A 380 2.92 3.09 24.18
N SER A 381 2.64 3.62 25.37
CA SER A 381 1.27 3.86 25.83
C SER A 381 0.72 5.17 25.29
N PHE A 382 -0.57 5.17 24.91
CA PHE A 382 -1.29 6.39 24.48
C PHE A 382 -1.66 7.31 25.65
N MET A 383 -1.68 6.78 26.88
CA MET A 383 -2.11 7.49 28.09
C MET A 383 -0.98 8.17 28.86
N ASN A 384 0.28 7.82 28.56
CA ASN A 384 1.41 8.46 29.22
C ASN A 384 1.43 9.96 28.89
N ASP A 385 1.64 10.81 29.89
CA ASP A 385 1.98 12.20 29.60
C ASP A 385 3.39 12.27 29.00
N ALA A 386 3.60 13.29 28.18
CA ALA A 386 4.89 13.53 27.60
C ALA A 386 5.91 13.79 28.73
N LYS A 387 6.93 12.94 28.84
CA LYS A 387 7.91 13.03 29.93
C LYS A 387 8.84 14.21 29.68
N GLU A 388 9.12 15.00 30.72
CA GLU A 388 10.15 16.05 30.67
C GLU A 388 11.46 15.47 30.10
N SER A 389 11.95 16.10 29.03
CA SER A 389 13.08 15.57 28.27
C SER A 389 14.38 15.71 29.06
N THR A 390 15.24 14.69 28.96
CA THR A 390 16.67 14.91 29.17
C THR A 390 17.17 15.87 28.08
N GLY A 391 18.02 16.83 28.45
CA GLY A 391 18.56 17.81 27.52
C GLY A 391 19.32 17.18 26.34
N ALA A 392 19.66 18.02 25.36
CA ALA A 392 20.54 17.62 24.28
C ALA A 392 21.87 17.12 24.85
N HIS A 393 22.37 16.01 24.32
CA HIS A 393 23.56 15.31 24.80
C HIS A 393 24.28 14.65 23.65
N TYR A 394 25.53 14.25 23.86
CA TYR A 394 26.33 13.57 22.86
C TYR A 394 26.04 12.07 22.81
N THR A 395 26.27 11.47 21.65
CA THR A 395 26.08 10.02 21.43
C THR A 395 26.93 9.13 22.35
N TRP A 396 28.08 9.62 22.81
CA TRP A 396 28.95 8.86 23.71
C TRP A 396 28.45 8.90 25.16
N GLU A 397 27.71 9.95 25.54
CA GLU A 397 27.11 10.07 26.89
C GLU A 397 26.03 9.01 27.13
N CYS A 398 25.35 8.56 26.06
CA CYS A 398 24.37 7.48 26.10
C CYS A 398 24.90 6.15 25.52
N SER A 399 26.19 6.08 25.19
CA SER A 399 26.86 4.88 24.64
C SER A 399 26.21 4.32 23.36
N THR A 400 25.82 5.23 22.45
CA THR A 400 25.21 4.88 21.16
C THR A 400 26.07 5.30 19.96
N THR A 401 27.27 5.86 20.20
CA THR A 401 28.18 6.30 19.14
C THR A 401 28.52 5.16 18.17
N TYR A 402 28.89 4.01 18.73
CA TYR A 402 29.20 2.80 17.98
C TYR A 402 28.25 1.68 18.39
N SER A 403 28.11 0.70 17.49
CA SER A 403 27.48 -0.56 17.81
C SER A 403 28.27 -1.27 18.91
N LYS A 404 27.58 -1.97 19.80
CA LYS A 404 28.26 -2.82 20.80
C LYS A 404 28.56 -4.16 20.14
N GLU A 405 29.82 -4.57 20.16
CA GLU A 405 30.30 -5.80 19.49
C GLU A 405 29.51 -7.06 19.91
N ASP A 406 29.04 -7.11 21.17
CA ASP A 406 28.26 -8.24 21.69
C ASP A 406 26.78 -8.23 21.24
N GLU A 407 26.29 -7.15 20.62
CA GLU A 407 24.90 -7.02 20.19
C GLU A 407 24.66 -7.39 18.72
N GLU A 408 25.68 -7.38 17.86
CA GLU A 408 25.53 -7.68 16.42
C GLU A 408 25.52 -9.19 16.15
N ILE A 409 24.33 -9.73 15.93
CA ILE A 409 24.13 -11.16 15.70
C ILE A 409 24.50 -11.54 14.25
N SER A 410 24.45 -10.59 13.32
CA SER A 410 24.64 -10.81 11.88
C SER A 410 25.23 -9.60 11.18
N SER A 411 26.16 -9.82 10.25
CA SER A 411 26.68 -8.77 9.36
C SER A 411 25.87 -8.63 8.06
N ASN A 412 24.73 -9.32 7.95
CA ASN A 412 23.89 -9.37 6.76
C ASN A 412 22.66 -8.45 6.95
N PRO A 413 22.55 -7.32 6.23
CA PRO A 413 21.54 -6.32 6.52
C PRO A 413 20.11 -6.84 6.33
N ILE A 414 19.18 -6.44 7.18
CA ILE A 414 17.74 -6.71 7.03
C ILE A 414 17.21 -5.87 5.87
N SER A 415 16.57 -6.52 4.89
CA SER A 415 16.03 -5.87 3.68
C SER A 415 14.51 -5.95 3.56
N GLY A 416 13.85 -6.60 4.53
CA GLY A 416 12.41 -6.68 4.63
C GLY A 416 11.96 -7.25 5.98
N LEU A 417 10.85 -6.74 6.48
CA LEU A 417 10.22 -7.17 7.73
C LEU A 417 8.70 -7.14 7.54
N ILE A 418 8.01 -8.15 8.06
CA ILE A 418 6.55 -8.17 8.19
C ILE A 418 6.18 -8.47 9.63
N ILE A 419 5.13 -7.79 10.13
CA ILE A 419 4.52 -8.08 11.43
C ILE A 419 3.27 -8.92 11.16
N HIS A 420 3.16 -10.07 11.83
CA HIS A 420 2.04 -10.99 11.67
C HIS A 420 0.86 -10.55 12.53
N ASP A 421 -0.30 -10.38 11.90
CA ASP A 421 -1.57 -10.22 12.62
C ASP A 421 -2.02 -11.58 13.15
N GLN A 422 -2.12 -11.69 14.47
CA GLN A 422 -2.43 -12.92 15.21
C GLN A 422 -3.67 -12.76 16.09
N GLY A 423 -4.46 -11.70 15.87
CA GLY A 423 -5.67 -11.46 16.65
C GLY A 423 -5.42 -10.95 18.07
N GLN A 424 -6.49 -10.85 18.87
CA GLN A 424 -6.44 -10.48 20.29
C GLN A 424 -5.78 -11.54 21.20
N THR A 425 -5.34 -12.66 20.62
CA THR A 425 -4.79 -13.82 21.31
C THR A 425 -3.33 -13.69 21.72
N VAL A 426 -2.59 -12.69 21.22
CA VAL A 426 -1.17 -12.52 21.53
C VAL A 426 -0.94 -11.80 22.85
N THR A 427 -0.59 -12.57 23.87
CA THR A 427 -0.11 -12.06 25.16
C THR A 427 1.42 -11.92 25.13
N GLY A 428 1.94 -10.73 25.47
CA GLY A 428 3.39 -10.49 25.56
C GLY A 428 3.85 -9.11 25.04
N PRO A 429 5.10 -8.69 25.33
CA PRO A 429 5.59 -7.36 24.95
C PRO A 429 6.15 -7.29 23.52
N VAL A 430 6.36 -8.44 22.86
CA VAL A 430 7.03 -8.53 21.55
C VAL A 430 6.00 -8.92 20.49
N PRO A 431 5.83 -8.13 19.40
CA PRO A 431 4.97 -8.53 18.30
C PRO A 431 5.60 -9.70 17.52
N TYR A 432 4.77 -10.50 16.88
CA TYR A 432 5.26 -11.55 16.00
C TYR A 432 5.67 -10.98 14.64
N TYR A 433 6.85 -11.34 14.16
CA TYR A 433 7.40 -10.86 12.91
C TYR A 433 8.24 -11.93 12.20
N SER A 434 8.42 -11.73 10.90
CA SER A 434 9.45 -12.41 10.13
C SER A 434 10.30 -11.39 9.38
N ILE A 435 11.59 -11.67 9.28
CA ILE A 435 12.56 -10.84 8.55
C ILE A 435 13.26 -11.62 7.46
N VAL A 436 13.66 -10.87 6.44
CA VAL A 436 14.60 -11.31 5.42
C VAL A 436 15.83 -10.41 5.41
N ARG A 437 16.99 -11.01 5.16
CA ARG A 437 18.26 -10.29 5.01
C ARG A 437 18.72 -10.28 3.55
N LEU A 438 19.55 -9.30 3.24
CA LEU A 438 19.93 -8.92 1.89
C LEU A 438 20.54 -10.05 1.08
N SER A 439 21.39 -10.89 1.69
CA SER A 439 22.14 -11.92 0.98
C SER A 439 21.85 -13.32 1.51
N ALA A 440 21.34 -14.20 0.66
CA ALA A 440 21.22 -15.63 0.95
C ALA A 440 22.30 -16.40 0.19
N THR A 441 23.20 -17.05 0.93
CA THR A 441 24.36 -17.78 0.39
C THR A 441 24.60 -19.03 1.22
N LEU A 442 25.49 -19.94 0.79
CA LEU A 442 25.84 -21.11 1.61
C LEU A 442 26.32 -20.71 3.03
N ASN A 443 27.03 -19.60 3.18
CA ASN A 443 27.61 -19.16 4.46
C ASN A 443 26.68 -18.22 5.25
N ASN A 444 25.72 -17.58 4.59
CA ASN A 444 24.71 -16.74 5.23
C ASN A 444 23.40 -17.52 5.19
N GLN A 445 23.12 -18.33 6.21
CA GLN A 445 21.88 -19.13 6.34
C GLN A 445 20.86 -18.50 7.31
N ASP A 446 21.27 -17.46 8.03
CA ASP A 446 20.49 -16.61 8.92
C ASP A 446 19.61 -15.58 8.17
N TRP A 447 19.57 -15.67 6.84
CA TRP A 447 18.88 -14.71 5.98
C TRP A 447 17.36 -14.69 6.10
N PHE A 448 16.75 -15.72 6.71
CA PHE A 448 15.34 -15.73 7.08
C PHE A 448 15.20 -16.10 8.55
N GLN A 449 14.53 -15.25 9.31
CA GLN A 449 14.28 -15.45 10.73
C GLN A 449 12.83 -15.11 11.05
N THR A 450 12.23 -15.84 11.98
CA THR A 450 10.87 -15.62 12.46
C THR A 450 10.82 -15.88 13.95
N ASN A 451 10.01 -15.12 14.69
CA ASN A 451 9.73 -15.36 16.11
C ASN A 451 8.33 -15.95 16.34
N LEU A 452 7.65 -16.39 15.28
CA LEU A 452 6.40 -17.13 15.38
C LEU A 452 6.58 -18.39 16.25
N PRO A 453 5.60 -18.79 17.06
CA PRO A 453 5.65 -20.03 17.82
C PRO A 453 5.63 -21.25 16.88
N GLU A 454 6.24 -22.37 17.29
CA GLU A 454 6.02 -23.65 16.59
C GLU A 454 4.58 -24.13 16.86
N PRO A 455 3.81 -24.61 15.84
CA PRO A 455 4.19 -24.97 14.47
C PRO A 455 4.08 -23.84 13.41
N GLU A 456 3.55 -22.66 13.75
CA GLU A 456 3.34 -21.52 12.82
C GLU A 456 4.64 -20.95 12.23
N ALA A 457 5.78 -21.26 12.84
CA ALA A 457 7.11 -20.98 12.33
C ALA A 457 7.49 -21.78 11.07
N SER A 458 6.53 -22.39 10.37
CA SER A 458 6.80 -23.14 9.14
C SER A 458 7.50 -22.27 8.10
N LEU A 459 8.51 -22.84 7.44
CA LEU A 459 9.31 -22.12 6.47
C LEU A 459 8.47 -21.89 5.20
N PRO A 460 8.24 -20.65 4.77
CA PRO A 460 7.45 -20.39 3.56
C PRO A 460 8.03 -21.11 2.33
N ASN A 461 7.17 -21.58 1.42
CA ASN A 461 7.60 -22.33 0.24
C ASN A 461 8.67 -21.61 -0.61
N TRP A 462 8.56 -20.29 -0.78
CA TRP A 462 9.60 -19.51 -1.47
C TRP A 462 10.93 -19.54 -0.70
N ALA A 463 10.90 -19.53 0.63
CA ALA A 463 12.08 -19.54 1.47
C ALA A 463 12.74 -20.93 1.47
N ALA A 464 11.94 -22.00 1.53
CA ALA A 464 12.42 -23.36 1.35
C ALA A 464 13.12 -23.55 -0.01
N ARG A 465 12.55 -22.98 -1.08
CA ARG A 465 13.14 -23.01 -2.43
C ARG A 465 14.47 -22.25 -2.51
N ILE A 466 14.57 -21.04 -1.96
CA ILE A 466 15.83 -20.30 -1.90
C ILE A 466 16.87 -21.08 -1.09
N ARG A 467 16.51 -21.62 0.07
CA ARG A 467 17.39 -22.43 0.91
C ARG A 467 17.98 -23.59 0.11
N ARG A 468 17.12 -24.41 -0.51
CA ARG A 468 17.52 -25.53 -1.37
C ARG A 468 18.53 -25.11 -2.45
N HIS A 469 18.29 -24.00 -3.13
CA HIS A 469 19.17 -23.53 -4.20
C HIS A 469 20.52 -23.01 -3.70
N THR A 470 20.55 -22.40 -2.52
CA THR A 470 21.80 -21.87 -1.93
C THR A 470 22.67 -22.94 -1.27
N THR A 471 22.07 -24.04 -0.79
CA THR A 471 22.78 -25.14 -0.13
C THR A 471 23.17 -26.27 -1.08
N ARG A 472 22.54 -26.36 -2.27
CA ARG A 472 22.86 -27.38 -3.27
C ARG A 472 24.28 -27.16 -3.82
N LEU A 473 25.11 -28.19 -3.65
CA LEU A 473 26.41 -28.31 -4.31
C LEU A 473 26.23 -28.97 -5.68
N VAL A 474 26.91 -28.44 -6.67
CA VAL A 474 26.95 -28.98 -8.03
C VAL A 474 28.41 -29.07 -8.52
N PRO A 475 28.73 -29.98 -9.46
CA PRO A 475 30.01 -29.97 -10.13
C PRO A 475 30.36 -28.59 -10.69
N ARG A 476 31.63 -28.18 -10.56
CA ARG A 476 32.08 -26.86 -11.03
C ARG A 476 31.82 -26.62 -12.51
N SER A 477 31.88 -27.64 -13.35
CA SER A 477 31.52 -27.57 -14.78
C SER A 477 30.10 -27.05 -14.97
N ILE A 478 29.13 -27.68 -14.29
CA ILE A 478 27.71 -27.30 -14.32
C ILE A 478 27.51 -25.88 -13.75
N ALA A 479 28.21 -25.53 -12.67
CA ALA A 479 28.13 -24.18 -12.11
C ALA A 479 28.70 -23.08 -13.04
N LEU A 480 29.59 -23.44 -13.96
CA LEU A 480 30.21 -22.54 -14.93
C LEU A 480 29.42 -22.38 -16.23
N GLU A 481 28.56 -23.34 -16.56
CA GLU A 481 27.65 -23.24 -17.73
C GLU A 481 26.61 -22.12 -17.58
N GLY A 482 26.50 -21.53 -16.39
CA GLY A 482 25.65 -20.37 -16.14
C GLY A 482 24.20 -20.77 -15.86
N LEU A 483 23.36 -19.76 -15.62
CA LEU A 483 21.93 -19.93 -15.37
C LEU A 483 21.16 -19.86 -16.70
N ASP A 484 21.53 -20.66 -17.70
CA ASP A 484 21.02 -20.52 -19.06
C ASP A 484 19.68 -21.26 -19.32
N SER A 485 19.06 -21.86 -18.30
CA SER A 485 17.72 -22.47 -18.43
C SER A 485 16.87 -22.22 -17.18
N ASP A 486 15.76 -21.51 -17.35
CA ASP A 486 14.67 -21.34 -16.37
C ASP A 486 13.75 -22.59 -16.33
N SER A 487 14.18 -23.76 -16.81
CA SER A 487 13.42 -25.02 -16.71
C SER A 487 13.51 -25.60 -15.29
N ASP A 488 12.78 -24.98 -14.37
CA ASP A 488 12.62 -25.46 -12.98
C ASP A 488 11.82 -26.79 -12.89
N ASP A 489 11.27 -27.31 -13.99
CA ASP A 489 10.36 -28.47 -14.01
C ASP A 489 11.00 -29.80 -14.51
N SER A 490 12.29 -29.82 -14.84
CA SER A 490 13.00 -31.03 -15.28
C SER A 490 14.10 -31.40 -14.29
N GLU A 491 13.74 -31.70 -13.04
CA GLU A 491 14.68 -32.14 -12.01
C GLU A 491 14.88 -33.67 -11.93
N ASP A 492 14.25 -34.47 -12.80
CA ASP A 492 14.18 -35.94 -12.61
C ASP A 492 15.16 -36.81 -13.42
N ASP A 493 16.00 -36.26 -14.31
CA ASP A 493 16.88 -37.10 -15.17
C ASP A 493 18.36 -36.68 -15.16
N MET A 494 18.99 -36.62 -13.98
CA MET A 494 20.46 -36.50 -13.90
C MET A 494 21.03 -37.73 -13.20
N MET A 495 21.65 -38.59 -14.02
CA MET A 495 22.26 -39.87 -13.68
C MET A 495 23.29 -39.76 -12.55
N GLU A 496 23.50 -40.87 -11.82
CA GLU A 496 24.56 -41.01 -10.81
C GLU A 496 25.92 -40.53 -11.37
N GLU A 497 26.37 -39.33 -10.95
CA GLU A 497 27.56 -38.68 -11.49
C GLU A 497 28.77 -38.70 -10.54
N ASP A 498 29.93 -38.76 -11.19
CA ASP A 498 31.26 -39.05 -10.69
C ASP A 498 31.72 -38.14 -9.53
N THR A 499 31.89 -38.73 -8.33
CA THR A 499 32.33 -38.05 -7.08
C THR A 499 33.75 -37.45 -7.12
N SER A 500 34.45 -37.56 -8.25
CA SER A 500 35.82 -37.05 -8.44
C SER A 500 35.91 -35.56 -8.81
N GLN A 501 34.79 -34.89 -9.13
CA GLN A 501 34.77 -33.48 -9.54
C GLN A 501 34.60 -32.50 -8.37
N LEU A 502 35.25 -31.33 -8.43
CA LEU A 502 35.13 -30.28 -7.42
C LEU A 502 33.68 -29.76 -7.34
N GLN A 503 33.08 -29.92 -6.17
CA GLN A 503 31.71 -29.48 -5.86
C GLN A 503 31.72 -28.03 -5.35
N VAL A 504 30.84 -27.19 -5.90
CA VAL A 504 30.71 -25.78 -5.53
C VAL A 504 29.24 -25.37 -5.38
N PRO A 505 28.91 -24.36 -4.57
CA PRO A 505 27.54 -23.85 -4.48
C PRO A 505 27.14 -23.26 -5.84
N GLY A 506 25.99 -23.64 -6.39
CA GLY A 506 25.62 -23.19 -7.75
C GLY A 506 24.97 -21.81 -7.81
N SER A 507 24.37 -21.33 -6.71
CA SER A 507 23.59 -20.09 -6.73
C SER A 507 23.65 -19.32 -5.42
N ARG A 508 23.55 -18.00 -5.53
CA ARG A 508 23.32 -17.07 -4.41
C ARG A 508 22.15 -16.16 -4.73
N TYR A 509 21.45 -15.68 -3.72
CA TYR A 509 20.31 -14.79 -3.88
C TYR A 509 20.55 -13.45 -3.21
N ARG A 510 20.05 -12.39 -3.85
CA ARG A 510 19.85 -11.09 -3.21
C ARG A 510 18.36 -10.86 -2.99
N ILE A 511 17.98 -10.46 -1.79
CA ILE A 511 16.59 -10.19 -1.39
C ILE A 511 16.39 -8.68 -1.29
N TRP A 512 15.44 -8.16 -2.06
CA TRP A 512 15.18 -6.73 -2.22
C TRP A 512 13.97 -6.23 -1.43
N GLY A 513 13.15 -7.13 -0.88
CA GLY A 513 11.99 -6.75 -0.10
C GLY A 513 11.08 -7.94 0.21
N LEU A 514 10.27 -7.75 1.24
CA LEU A 514 9.24 -8.69 1.70
C LEU A 514 7.97 -7.89 1.99
N ALA A 515 6.83 -8.40 1.54
CA ALA A 515 5.53 -7.82 1.83
C ALA A 515 4.51 -8.92 2.13
N GLN A 516 3.45 -8.56 2.85
CA GLN A 516 2.36 -9.44 3.20
C GLN A 516 1.06 -8.92 2.58
N SER A 517 0.20 -9.84 2.15
CA SER A 517 -1.11 -9.49 1.59
C SER A 517 -2.04 -8.93 2.67
N PRO A 518 -3.10 -8.20 2.29
CA PRO A 518 -4.16 -7.84 3.21
C PRO A 518 -4.66 -9.04 4.01
N GLY A 519 -4.76 -8.90 5.32
CA GLY A 519 -5.19 -9.97 6.22
C GLY A 519 -4.19 -11.10 6.44
N GLY A 520 -2.93 -10.95 6.00
CA GLY A 520 -1.84 -11.79 6.48
C GLY A 520 -1.62 -13.13 5.76
N SER A 521 -2.49 -13.50 4.82
CA SER A 521 -2.55 -14.88 4.32
C SER A 521 -1.46 -15.30 3.34
N THR A 522 -0.89 -14.35 2.62
CA THR A 522 0.11 -14.60 1.58
C THR A 522 1.31 -13.68 1.80
N THR A 523 2.51 -14.20 1.57
CA THR A 523 3.74 -13.41 1.55
C THR A 523 4.31 -13.35 0.14
N ALA A 524 4.92 -12.23 -0.19
CA ALA A 524 5.61 -12.00 -1.46
C ALA A 524 7.04 -11.53 -1.17
N VAL A 525 8.02 -12.15 -1.83
CA VAL A 525 9.44 -11.78 -1.73
C VAL A 525 9.98 -11.41 -3.10
N LEU A 526 10.74 -10.32 -3.16
CA LEU A 526 11.42 -9.86 -4.38
C LEU A 526 12.89 -10.23 -4.34
N VAL A 527 13.36 -11.04 -5.30
CA VAL A 527 14.71 -11.59 -5.29
C VAL A 527 15.40 -11.55 -6.64
N SER A 528 16.73 -11.54 -6.64
CA SER A 528 17.57 -11.83 -7.81
C SER A 528 18.45 -13.03 -7.53
N ARG A 529 18.50 -13.97 -8.48
CA ARG A 529 19.41 -15.13 -8.43
C ARG A 529 20.68 -14.80 -9.19
N TYR A 530 21.83 -15.17 -8.63
CA TYR A 530 23.15 -14.98 -9.24
C TYR A 530 23.94 -16.28 -9.23
N SER A 531 24.78 -16.46 -10.26
CA SER A 531 25.89 -17.43 -10.18
C SER A 531 26.88 -17.04 -9.08
N THR A 532 27.46 -18.06 -8.45
CA THR A 532 28.57 -17.92 -7.49
C THR A 532 29.93 -17.93 -8.18
N GLN A 533 30.00 -18.42 -9.42
CA GLN A 533 31.26 -18.67 -10.13
C GLN A 533 31.72 -17.48 -10.95
N HIS A 534 30.80 -16.63 -11.41
CA HIS A 534 31.15 -15.43 -12.15
C HIS A 534 30.24 -14.23 -11.79
N PRO A 535 30.77 -13.01 -11.85
CA PRO A 535 29.98 -11.80 -11.61
C PRO A 535 28.98 -11.58 -12.73
N GLU A 536 27.70 -11.77 -12.42
CA GLU A 536 26.61 -11.53 -13.36
C GLU A 536 26.07 -10.09 -13.20
N ARG A 537 26.15 -9.30 -14.28
CA ARG A 537 25.78 -7.87 -14.26
C ARG A 537 24.28 -7.61 -14.44
N ARG A 538 23.50 -8.59 -14.91
CA ARG A 538 22.09 -8.42 -15.35
C ARG A 538 21.16 -9.52 -14.83
N ALA A 539 21.36 -9.99 -13.60
CA ALA A 539 20.43 -10.95 -13.01
C ALA A 539 19.01 -10.35 -12.97
N LEU A 540 18.06 -11.08 -13.55
CA LEU A 540 16.65 -10.72 -13.55
C LEU A 540 16.05 -10.86 -12.15
N CYS A 541 15.02 -10.07 -11.88
CA CYS A 541 14.28 -10.16 -10.62
C CYS A 541 13.08 -11.08 -10.76
N LYS A 542 12.79 -11.81 -9.69
CA LYS A 542 11.62 -12.67 -9.58
C LYS A 542 10.87 -12.30 -8.31
N LEU A 543 9.55 -12.27 -8.42
CA LEU A 543 8.64 -12.13 -7.31
C LEU A 543 8.06 -13.52 -6.99
N MET A 544 8.40 -14.04 -5.82
CA MET A 544 7.98 -15.37 -5.38
C MET A 544 6.92 -15.23 -4.27
N PHE A 545 5.96 -16.15 -4.23
CA PHE A 545 4.85 -16.12 -3.29
C PHE A 545 4.81 -17.37 -2.42
N ALA A 546 4.28 -17.24 -1.21
CA ALA A 546 3.89 -18.38 -0.38
C ALA A 546 2.57 -18.09 0.33
N ARG A 547 1.76 -19.13 0.45
CA ARG A 547 0.57 -19.15 1.30
C ARG A 547 0.98 -19.62 2.70
N ARG A 548 0.24 -19.22 3.72
CA ARG A 548 0.30 -19.88 5.03
C ARG A 548 -0.35 -21.27 4.90
N ASP A 549 0.31 -22.33 5.39
CA ASP A 549 -0.07 -23.73 5.10
C ASP A 549 -1.44 -24.15 5.67
N GLU A 550 -2.06 -25.14 5.02
CA GLU A 550 -3.46 -25.58 5.20
C GLU A 550 -3.72 -26.46 6.44
N GLN A 551 -2.70 -26.90 7.16
CA GLN A 551 -2.82 -28.13 7.94
C GLN A 551 -3.56 -28.01 9.28
N GLU A 552 -3.81 -26.80 9.79
CA GLU A 552 -4.37 -26.61 11.15
C GLU A 552 -5.60 -25.68 11.25
N ASP A 553 -5.97 -24.99 10.17
CA ASP A 553 -7.18 -24.15 10.16
C ASP A 553 -8.50 -24.97 10.19
N LYS A 554 -8.45 -26.31 10.18
CA LYS A 554 -9.66 -27.15 10.31
C LYS A 554 -10.21 -27.23 11.74
N GLU A 555 -9.39 -26.94 12.77
CA GLU A 555 -9.85 -27.00 14.17
C GLU A 555 -10.09 -25.60 14.80
N HIS A 556 -9.56 -24.52 14.22
CA HIS A 556 -9.68 -23.15 14.76
C HIS A 556 -10.60 -22.20 13.97
N ASN A 557 -11.20 -22.65 12.86
CA ASN A 557 -11.91 -21.77 11.92
C ASN A 557 -13.28 -21.24 12.34
N ASP A 558 -13.82 -21.64 13.51
CA ASP A 558 -15.13 -21.14 13.94
C ASP A 558 -15.07 -19.78 14.67
N THR A 559 -13.90 -19.17 14.91
CA THR A 559 -13.87 -17.94 15.74
C THR A 559 -12.77 -16.90 15.48
N LEU A 560 -11.93 -17.02 14.44
CA LEU A 560 -10.94 -15.97 14.15
C LEU A 560 -11.55 -14.86 13.30
N THR A 561 -12.35 -14.01 13.94
CA THR A 561 -12.78 -12.73 13.37
C THR A 561 -11.52 -11.90 13.07
N PRO A 562 -11.28 -11.46 11.82
CA PRO A 562 -10.17 -10.55 11.56
C PRO A 562 -10.35 -9.31 12.45
N VAL A 563 -9.29 -8.92 13.17
CA VAL A 563 -9.28 -7.71 14.01
C VAL A 563 -9.54 -6.47 13.15
N ARG A 564 -9.20 -6.54 11.87
CA ARG A 564 -9.34 -5.48 10.88
C ARG A 564 -10.51 -5.74 9.91
N PRO A 565 -11.40 -4.76 9.67
CA PRO A 565 -12.29 -4.83 8.53
C PRO A 565 -11.46 -4.75 7.24
N LEU A 566 -11.31 -5.87 6.55
CA LEU A 566 -10.70 -5.91 5.23
C LEU A 566 -11.67 -5.31 4.20
N THR A 567 -11.14 -4.63 3.18
CA THR A 567 -11.93 -4.26 2.00
C THR A 567 -12.46 -5.53 1.32
N THR A 568 -13.56 -5.45 0.57
CA THR A 568 -14.07 -6.61 -0.16
C THR A 568 -13.02 -7.21 -1.09
N GLU A 569 -12.18 -6.38 -1.71
CA GLU A 569 -11.03 -6.80 -2.50
C GLU A 569 -10.01 -7.61 -1.67
N GLY A 570 -9.66 -7.14 -0.47
CA GLY A 570 -8.78 -7.85 0.46
C GLY A 570 -9.40 -9.16 0.98
N GLN A 571 -10.70 -9.17 1.27
CA GLN A 571 -11.45 -10.38 1.64
C GLN A 571 -11.44 -11.41 0.50
N ALA A 572 -11.67 -10.95 -0.75
CA ALA A 572 -11.63 -11.80 -1.93
C ALA A 572 -10.24 -12.40 -2.14
N TRP A 573 -9.17 -11.62 -1.96
CA TRP A 573 -7.80 -12.15 -2.01
C TRP A 573 -7.56 -13.23 -0.95
N ARG A 574 -7.97 -12.98 0.29
CA ARG A 574 -7.84 -13.93 1.40
C ARG A 574 -8.65 -15.20 1.15
N TRP A 575 -9.86 -15.11 0.59
CA TRP A 575 -10.66 -16.28 0.22
C TRP A 575 -9.99 -17.11 -0.90
N MET A 576 -9.42 -16.44 -1.91
CA MET A 576 -8.72 -17.08 -3.04
C MET A 576 -7.44 -17.80 -2.61
N TYR A 577 -6.63 -17.16 -1.76
CA TYR A 577 -5.23 -17.56 -1.53
C TYR A 577 -4.86 -17.85 -0.08
N GLY A 578 -5.79 -17.63 0.83
CA GLY A 578 -5.57 -17.65 2.27
C GLY A 578 -6.60 -18.41 3.07
N ASN A 579 -7.44 -19.21 2.40
CA ASN A 579 -8.55 -19.95 3.01
C ASN A 579 -9.47 -19.08 3.88
N GLY A 580 -9.59 -17.79 3.54
CA GLY A 580 -10.54 -16.90 4.19
C GLY A 580 -11.99 -17.35 4.01
N PRO A 581 -12.90 -16.85 4.87
CA PRO A 581 -14.32 -17.15 4.78
C PRO A 581 -14.94 -16.67 3.46
N GLU A 582 -16.15 -17.13 3.19
CA GLU A 582 -16.94 -16.70 2.04
C GLU A 582 -17.16 -15.18 2.03
N VAL A 583 -16.99 -14.56 0.86
CA VAL A 583 -17.12 -13.10 0.70
C VAL A 583 -18.53 -12.74 0.30
N LEU A 584 -19.22 -11.99 1.17
CA LEU A 584 -20.62 -11.60 1.02
C LEU A 584 -20.91 -11.00 -0.37
N GLY A 585 -22.00 -11.45 -1.00
CA GLY A 585 -22.45 -10.96 -2.32
C GLY A 585 -21.54 -11.32 -3.50
N THR A 586 -20.49 -12.10 -3.26
CA THR A 586 -19.45 -12.39 -4.26
C THR A 586 -19.36 -13.88 -4.56
N THR A 587 -19.32 -14.72 -3.52
CA THR A 587 -19.16 -16.17 -3.64
C THR A 587 -20.50 -16.90 -3.73
N ALA A 588 -20.53 -18.12 -4.29
CA ALA A 588 -21.78 -18.77 -4.71
C ALA A 588 -22.81 -18.95 -3.57
N THR A 589 -22.34 -19.31 -2.38
CA THR A 589 -23.17 -19.48 -1.17
C THR A 589 -23.65 -18.16 -0.58
N SER A 590 -22.88 -17.08 -0.75
CA SER A 590 -23.16 -15.77 -0.16
C SER A 590 -23.97 -14.83 -1.05
N LYS A 591 -24.01 -15.08 -2.37
CA LYS A 591 -24.90 -14.38 -3.32
C LYS A 591 -26.39 -14.59 -3.02
N ILE A 592 -26.74 -15.70 -2.37
CA ILE A 592 -28.12 -16.11 -2.06
C ILE A 592 -28.58 -15.55 -0.68
N SER A 593 -27.71 -14.82 0.04
CA SER A 593 -28.05 -14.35 1.38
C SER A 593 -29.22 -13.35 1.33
N PRO A 594 -30.31 -13.57 2.10
CA PRO A 594 -31.43 -12.63 2.18
C PRO A 594 -31.03 -11.26 2.73
N GLU A 595 -29.91 -11.18 3.44
CA GLU A 595 -29.33 -9.93 3.97
C GLU A 595 -28.89 -8.97 2.85
N LEU A 596 -28.41 -9.51 1.71
CA LEU A 596 -28.10 -8.71 0.52
C LEU A 596 -29.36 -8.09 -0.12
N HIS A 597 -30.48 -8.80 -0.02
CA HIS A 597 -31.73 -8.44 -0.70
C HIS A 597 -32.62 -7.49 0.12
N ASN A 598 -32.27 -7.24 1.39
CA ASN A 598 -33.04 -6.43 2.34
C ASN A 598 -32.28 -5.19 2.82
N SER A 599 -31.45 -4.58 1.98
CA SER A 599 -30.84 -3.30 2.33
C SER A 599 -31.93 -2.22 2.50
N PRO A 600 -31.76 -1.25 3.42
CA PRO A 600 -32.72 -0.16 3.61
C PRO A 600 -33.02 0.59 2.31
N LEU A 601 -32.01 0.78 1.46
CA LEU A 601 -32.17 1.43 0.17
C LEU A 601 -32.99 0.58 -0.81
N ARG A 602 -32.77 -0.74 -0.87
CA ARG A 602 -33.55 -1.63 -1.73
C ARG A 602 -35.01 -1.73 -1.27
N GLU A 603 -35.27 -1.65 0.03
CA GLU A 603 -36.63 -1.54 0.58
C GLU A 603 -37.29 -0.23 0.12
N GLN A 604 -36.60 0.90 0.27
CA GLN A 604 -37.12 2.21 -0.11
C GLN A 604 -37.56 2.26 -1.58
N PHE A 605 -36.77 1.66 -2.48
CA PHE A 605 -37.07 1.62 -3.92
C PHE A 605 -37.92 0.43 -4.36
N ARG A 606 -38.41 -0.42 -3.46
CA ARG A 606 -39.14 -1.66 -3.81
C ARG A 606 -40.40 -1.38 -4.64
N SER A 607 -41.21 -0.41 -4.21
CA SER A 607 -42.44 -0.03 -4.91
C SER A 607 -42.16 0.60 -6.27
N VAL A 608 -41.09 1.40 -6.37
CA VAL A 608 -40.65 2.02 -7.62
C VAL A 608 -40.19 0.95 -8.60
N ALA A 609 -39.37 -0.01 -8.15
CA ALA A 609 -38.88 -1.12 -8.98
C ALA A 609 -40.02 -1.97 -9.56
N ALA A 610 -41.05 -2.26 -8.76
CA ALA A 610 -42.21 -3.06 -9.21
C ALA A 610 -43.07 -2.36 -10.27
N ASN A 611 -43.01 -1.03 -10.34
CA ASN A 611 -43.82 -0.21 -11.25
C ASN A 611 -43.03 0.27 -12.49
N GLN A 612 -41.81 -0.25 -12.74
CA GLN A 612 -41.02 0.14 -13.90
C GLN A 612 -41.59 -0.44 -15.20
N HIS A 613 -41.60 0.40 -16.24
CA HIS A 613 -42.04 0.04 -17.59
C HIS A 613 -40.86 0.04 -18.56
N CYS A 614 -40.92 -0.81 -19.58
CA CYS A 614 -39.87 -0.96 -20.56
C CYS A 614 -39.71 0.30 -21.43
N VAL A 615 -38.50 0.88 -21.47
CA VAL A 615 -38.22 2.09 -22.28
C VAL A 615 -38.42 1.91 -23.78
N PHE A 616 -38.46 0.68 -24.29
CA PHE A 616 -38.61 0.39 -25.72
C PHE A 616 -40.04 0.10 -26.16
N CYS A 617 -40.86 -0.49 -25.29
CA CYS A 617 -42.20 -0.97 -25.67
C CYS A 617 -43.29 -0.71 -24.63
N ASP A 618 -42.96 0.00 -23.55
CA ASP A 618 -43.86 0.42 -22.46
C ASP A 618 -44.57 -0.73 -21.72
N ALA A 619 -44.15 -1.97 -21.95
CA ALA A 619 -44.67 -3.13 -21.22
C ALA A 619 -44.11 -3.18 -19.80
N ALA A 620 -44.89 -3.67 -18.85
CA ALA A 620 -44.46 -3.87 -17.47
C ALA A 620 -43.23 -4.79 -17.38
N LEU A 621 -42.31 -4.48 -16.46
CA LEU A 621 -41.12 -5.28 -16.22
C LEU A 621 -41.38 -6.34 -15.14
N ARG A 622 -41.05 -7.59 -15.44
CA ARG A 622 -40.93 -8.65 -14.44
C ARG A 622 -39.51 -8.65 -13.90
N LEU A 623 -39.38 -8.53 -12.59
CA LEU A 623 -38.10 -8.54 -11.90
C LEU A 623 -37.68 -9.99 -11.60
N GLU A 624 -36.59 -10.45 -12.22
CA GLU A 624 -35.88 -11.68 -11.88
C GLU A 624 -34.69 -11.34 -10.95
N GLU A 625 -33.90 -12.29 -10.47
CA GLU A 625 -32.86 -12.04 -9.43
C GLU A 625 -31.88 -10.91 -9.82
N ASP A 626 -31.20 -11.05 -10.97
CA ASP A 626 -30.18 -10.09 -11.46
C ASP A 626 -30.64 -9.27 -12.70
N GLU A 627 -31.75 -9.66 -13.31
CA GLU A 627 -32.26 -9.08 -14.57
C GLU A 627 -33.73 -8.68 -14.46
N ALA A 628 -34.15 -7.72 -15.30
CA ALA A 628 -35.54 -7.34 -15.48
C ALA A 628 -35.95 -7.59 -16.93
N ARG A 629 -37.06 -8.30 -17.14
CA ARG A 629 -37.53 -8.71 -18.45
C ARG A 629 -38.94 -8.19 -18.72
N CYS A 630 -39.14 -7.53 -19.87
CA CYS A 630 -40.49 -7.15 -20.30
C CYS A 630 -41.21 -8.31 -20.99
N GLU A 631 -42.54 -8.24 -21.15
CA GLU A 631 -43.32 -9.29 -21.82
C GLU A 631 -42.89 -9.54 -23.28
N ASN A 632 -42.38 -8.51 -23.95
CA ASN A 632 -41.85 -8.56 -25.32
C ASN A 632 -40.39 -9.05 -25.41
N GLY A 633 -39.76 -9.43 -24.29
CA GLY A 633 -38.44 -10.05 -24.27
C GLY A 633 -37.23 -9.10 -24.18
N HIS A 634 -37.41 -7.79 -23.99
CA HIS A 634 -36.30 -6.88 -23.70
C HIS A 634 -35.74 -7.14 -22.30
N LEU A 635 -34.41 -7.17 -22.18
CA LEU A 635 -33.66 -7.49 -20.98
C LEU A 635 -32.87 -6.29 -20.46
N PHE A 636 -32.93 -6.06 -19.16
CA PHE A 636 -32.20 -5.00 -18.48
C PHE A 636 -31.49 -5.55 -17.24
N ALA A 637 -30.26 -5.10 -16.99
CA ALA A 637 -29.59 -5.41 -15.74
C ALA A 637 -30.27 -4.69 -14.57
N ARG A 638 -30.26 -5.31 -13.38
CA ARG A 638 -30.75 -4.67 -12.16
C ARG A 638 -29.63 -4.02 -11.37
N CYS A 639 -29.95 -2.90 -10.75
CA CYS A 639 -29.08 -2.25 -9.77
C CYS A 639 -28.98 -3.13 -8.53
N ALA A 640 -27.78 -3.57 -8.15
CA ALA A 640 -27.58 -4.38 -6.95
C ALA A 640 -28.03 -3.64 -5.67
N SER A 641 -27.81 -2.31 -5.63
CA SER A 641 -28.10 -1.49 -4.45
C SER A 641 -29.60 -1.23 -4.25
N THR A 642 -30.37 -1.01 -5.33
CA THR A 642 -31.79 -0.58 -5.25
C THR A 642 -32.78 -1.56 -5.84
N GLY A 643 -32.32 -2.53 -6.63
CA GLY A 643 -33.18 -3.46 -7.36
C GLY A 643 -33.86 -2.89 -8.60
N LEU A 644 -33.65 -1.61 -8.92
CA LEU A 644 -34.19 -0.94 -10.11
C LEU A 644 -33.57 -1.49 -11.40
N ALA A 645 -34.37 -1.62 -12.45
CA ALA A 645 -33.89 -1.88 -13.81
C ALA A 645 -33.08 -0.68 -14.33
N ILE A 646 -31.92 -0.97 -14.92
CA ILE A 646 -31.01 0.02 -15.51
C ILE A 646 -31.35 0.14 -16.99
N MET A 647 -32.05 1.22 -17.36
CA MET A 647 -32.66 1.35 -18.68
C MET A 647 -32.02 2.40 -19.60
N ALA A 648 -30.95 3.06 -19.14
CA ALA A 648 -30.17 4.00 -19.95
C ALA A 648 -28.67 3.64 -19.94
N PRO A 649 -27.92 4.00 -20.98
CA PRO A 649 -26.47 3.93 -20.95
C PRO A 649 -25.88 4.96 -19.98
N ASP A 650 -24.67 4.70 -19.49
CA ASP A 650 -23.87 5.63 -18.65
C ASP A 650 -24.52 6.13 -17.33
N ILE A 651 -25.62 5.54 -16.89
CA ILE A 651 -26.22 5.84 -15.57
C ILE A 651 -25.80 4.84 -14.48
N SER A 652 -24.93 3.89 -14.80
CA SER A 652 -24.48 2.83 -13.89
C SER A 652 -22.96 2.66 -13.87
N ARG A 653 -22.45 2.04 -12.81
CA ARG A 653 -21.07 1.60 -12.61
C ARG A 653 -21.06 0.10 -12.39
N ILE A 654 -19.94 -0.55 -12.72
CA ILE A 654 -19.76 -2.00 -12.58
C ILE A 654 -18.82 -2.27 -11.40
N CYS A 655 -19.19 -3.18 -10.51
CA CYS A 655 -18.31 -3.60 -9.42
C CYS A 655 -17.11 -4.38 -9.98
N ALA A 656 -15.89 -4.07 -9.52
CA ALA A 656 -14.68 -4.77 -9.95
C ALA A 656 -14.56 -6.20 -9.38
N VAL A 657 -15.36 -6.52 -8.35
CA VAL A 657 -15.36 -7.82 -7.67
C VAL A 657 -16.54 -8.66 -8.17
N CYS A 658 -17.79 -8.30 -7.84
CA CYS A 658 -18.95 -9.14 -8.17
C CYS A 658 -19.54 -8.93 -9.57
N GLU A 659 -19.02 -7.96 -10.33
CA GLU A 659 -19.46 -7.59 -11.70
C GLU A 659 -20.89 -7.06 -11.81
N LEU A 660 -21.64 -6.99 -10.69
CA LEU A 660 -22.97 -6.41 -10.66
C LEU A 660 -22.93 -4.89 -10.91
N ARG A 661 -24.02 -4.38 -11.48
CA ARG A 661 -24.17 -2.95 -11.77
C ARG A 661 -24.85 -2.23 -10.62
N CYS A 662 -24.40 -1.02 -10.33
CA CYS A 662 -25.08 -0.09 -9.41
C CYS A 662 -25.29 1.25 -10.13
N LEU A 663 -26.45 1.87 -9.91
CA LEU A 663 -26.71 3.21 -10.44
C LEU A 663 -25.72 4.23 -9.86
N LYS A 664 -25.39 5.26 -10.64
CA LYS A 664 -24.59 6.40 -10.16
C LYS A 664 -25.38 7.17 -9.11
N VAL A 665 -24.69 7.77 -8.15
CA VAL A 665 -25.33 8.56 -7.07
C VAL A 665 -26.18 9.69 -7.63
N THR A 666 -25.70 10.36 -8.68
CA THR A 666 -26.42 11.43 -9.38
C THR A 666 -27.77 10.94 -9.92
N GLU A 667 -27.79 9.74 -10.51
CA GLU A 667 -29.01 9.15 -11.04
C GLU A 667 -29.95 8.68 -9.93
N LEU A 668 -29.41 8.07 -8.86
CA LEU A 668 -30.21 7.67 -7.71
C LEU A 668 -30.90 8.88 -7.06
N THR A 669 -30.17 9.99 -6.93
CA THR A 669 -30.68 11.26 -6.39
C THR A 669 -31.82 11.80 -7.25
N ARG A 670 -31.63 11.82 -8.58
CA ARG A 670 -32.67 12.22 -9.54
C ARG A 670 -33.95 11.38 -9.39
N ILE A 671 -33.82 10.05 -9.34
CA ILE A 671 -34.98 9.15 -9.20
C ILE A 671 -35.66 9.33 -7.84
N ALA A 672 -34.87 9.52 -6.76
CA ALA A 672 -35.44 9.75 -5.43
C ALA A 672 -36.23 11.04 -5.36
N GLU A 673 -35.74 12.12 -5.94
CA GLU A 673 -36.44 13.41 -6.01
C GLU A 673 -37.76 13.30 -6.79
N GLU A 674 -37.75 12.56 -7.91
CA GLU A 674 -38.94 12.32 -8.73
C GLU A 674 -39.99 11.47 -8.02
N CYS A 675 -39.57 10.45 -7.26
CA CYS A 675 -40.47 9.45 -6.67
C CYS A 675 -40.92 9.78 -5.23
N PHE A 676 -40.04 10.41 -4.43
CA PHE A 676 -40.26 10.66 -3.00
C PHE A 676 -40.30 12.15 -2.64
N GLY A 677 -39.95 13.03 -3.58
CA GLY A 677 -39.96 14.48 -3.42
C GLY A 677 -38.58 15.09 -3.10
N PRO A 678 -38.46 16.43 -3.23
CA PRO A 678 -37.19 17.14 -3.06
C PRO A 678 -36.66 17.04 -1.63
N GLY A 679 -35.34 16.87 -1.48
CA GLY A 679 -34.67 16.77 -0.18
C GLY A 679 -34.68 15.37 0.45
N THR A 680 -35.11 14.35 -0.30
CA THR A 680 -35.01 12.95 0.13
C THR A 680 -33.55 12.56 0.30
N LYS A 681 -33.13 12.21 1.53
CA LYS A 681 -31.79 11.71 1.80
C LYS A 681 -31.69 10.25 1.34
N ILE A 682 -30.75 9.96 0.46
CA ILE A 682 -30.32 8.60 0.14
C ILE A 682 -29.12 8.30 1.03
N GLU A 683 -29.23 7.28 1.87
CA GLU A 683 -28.07 6.80 2.65
C GLU A 683 -26.91 6.42 1.72
N ALA A 684 -25.69 6.61 2.22
CA ALA A 684 -24.40 6.69 1.52
C ALA A 684 -23.93 5.46 0.69
N SER A 685 -24.84 4.67 0.11
CA SER A 685 -24.55 3.45 -0.66
C SER A 685 -23.95 3.72 -2.06
N GLY A 686 -23.43 4.91 -2.28
CA GLY A 686 -23.02 5.42 -3.58
C GLY A 686 -21.58 5.15 -3.95
N GLU A 687 -20.69 4.96 -2.98
CA GLU A 687 -19.25 4.92 -3.25
C GLU A 687 -18.73 3.49 -3.45
N VAL A 688 -19.44 2.50 -2.91
CA VAL A 688 -19.16 1.06 -3.06
C VAL A 688 -20.36 0.31 -3.64
N CYS A 689 -20.14 -0.92 -4.11
CA CYS A 689 -21.20 -1.77 -4.61
C CYS A 689 -22.15 -2.18 -3.48
N GLY A 690 -23.45 -1.85 -3.58
CA GLY A 690 -24.45 -2.31 -2.61
C GLY A 690 -24.73 -3.82 -2.61
N GLY A 691 -24.13 -4.59 -3.53
CA GLY A 691 -24.17 -6.06 -3.51
C GLY A 691 -23.10 -6.66 -2.60
N CYS A 692 -21.82 -6.39 -2.86
CA CYS A 692 -20.72 -7.02 -2.12
C CYS A 692 -19.82 -6.06 -1.33
N GLY A 693 -20.08 -4.76 -1.35
CA GLY A 693 -19.20 -3.73 -0.78
C GLY A 693 -17.93 -3.45 -1.58
N GLY A 694 -17.71 -4.14 -2.71
CA GLY A 694 -16.53 -3.96 -3.55
C GLY A 694 -16.55 -2.66 -4.35
N LYS A 695 -15.36 -2.18 -4.71
CA LYS A 695 -15.19 -0.90 -5.40
C LYS A 695 -15.51 -1.03 -6.89
N PHE A 696 -15.90 0.08 -7.49
CA PHE A 696 -16.24 0.10 -8.91
C PHE A 696 -15.01 0.04 -9.81
N VAL A 697 -15.22 -0.42 -11.05
CA VAL A 697 -14.30 -0.21 -12.16
C VAL A 697 -14.29 1.28 -12.47
N ALA A 698 -13.09 1.87 -12.62
CA ALA A 698 -12.93 3.27 -12.98
C ALA A 698 -13.47 3.55 -14.38
#